data_AF-A0A0D2G7X7-F1
#
_entry.id   AF-A0A0D2G7X7-F1
#
_cell.length_a   1.000
_cell.length_b   1.000
_cell.length_c   1.000
_cell.angle_alpha   90.00
_cell.angle_beta   90.00
_cell.angle_gamma   90.00
#
_symmetry.space_group_name_H-M   'P 1'
#
loop_
_entity.id
_entity.type
_entity.pdbx_description
1 polymer ?
#
loop_
_entity_poly.entity_id
_entity_poly.type
_entity_poly.pdbx_seq_one_letter_code
_entity_poly.pdbx_strand_id
1 'polypeptide(L)'
;MSSLPLALGEVKTKLKAAFKKPIDPAFPLLLLLMMAGLGLRWWGVNWERFHPDEWTAYIIHYLDKGHWFFPHEEIWHQAFFGLAALCYSATNWCYTFFLKLLGPPDALGVQLNVLLFGRVFSGILSSVNVLAGYGLAKSVSDSKPTALVVAALIAFSPLLVGQSHYLTVDASLPLIITLALWCAVKICKGASLGQYILAGLTFGLAVTTKSNALIILPTFLLAHFFAARENRPGWTRWGLGQPACFLSGSILGLIMGYPGFLVNGTDIINRYLYLFTKYTKPRFSEYDSWLDSPLADRLGWSLGTMDQAIGLVMIALALIGLALAVWKKKKTILVLGSYPMIFYLAYLLIANRLGERDHTSLVPPLACLAGWCLYYLAQKWLPRPGLRAMAICLTGGALALVSGLKAAEVSYIYWQDDTRVQATQWINHTLPLDATVFVGRYGPEDLTRKRGNLGNIRNLKPGQYISQKNYAVYSSLGEAAHFHWFTGNTYTPRGEVAKMIPRDMELIKEFDLKTPDDWRKLPGKRPFPIFVSPLIRVYSTLPPKQITHPFPIGHPSQLTNDKYLFAETNNPDYSQNNSLVITGQTKKAERVLRPSEPLEEVLVELTHLGEHPVEVHFDQGPLTGASFLLHPGQVRREFINPMCWPPQMERVYPFAIQLGMVQPVMMNLVSDPLFLGLKALEMGSYAKAEAILTKAAQRHKKTVFPEALKASALFAMGKVDQAAEILGRLDKDLMQIEKLAFSPDRGSEWLKNLTAWTGHYPSLLLNGLTRQYRISPYVLDEPDKIHFKGEGYTASSQLNKEKNKHVLKVWLADVFPALPLKAKLTLAWHQSQTDLTDDKITLELIRHNQKGIFTEKAQLITDPGQMRGARGKGEYSLNLEPREFGTRWEVRLTVPAHLQVTLKQISMEASPRDAFMRSARWVLLARGATWLKQGKTAEAAELLNRLAEINPGFLPALEPQVEALVALGQNQKALARLEQARPLLASRMKKLKWAINIASKFRPNQTLTSLKREWQRINPALKTSRFEEGLSLIKTKLSRKKIKPGETTNLTLVWKAEETPPANYCMVVHVKGPKGFYVFDHHLPLKMRAFNRLAKGQVVVDKHPLLMPKNAPQGTYQVRVGLMRQGAEERRIKLVPEKRLEIMEGAGQGKDYFVAGSLEVAP
;
A
#
# COMPACT_ATOMS: atom_id res chain seq x y z
N MET A 1 -1.78 -54.79 48.89
CA MET A 1 -2.70 -53.97 48.05
C MET A 1 -3.70 -53.14 48.87
N SER A 2 -3.43 -52.80 50.14
CA SER A 2 -4.37 -52.08 51.03
C SER A 2 -4.08 -50.58 51.25
N SER A 3 -3.03 -50.02 50.64
CA SER A 3 -2.61 -48.61 50.85
C SER A 3 -2.97 -47.64 49.72
N LEU A 4 -3.47 -48.13 48.57
CA LEU A 4 -3.85 -47.28 47.42
C LEU A 4 -5.08 -46.38 47.66
N PRO A 5 -6.14 -46.80 48.39
CA PRO A 5 -7.34 -45.99 48.56
C PRO A 5 -7.11 -44.71 49.42
N LEU A 6 -6.21 -44.79 50.41
CA LEU A 6 -5.87 -43.67 51.30
C LEU A 6 -5.08 -42.56 50.57
N ALA A 7 -4.20 -42.93 49.64
CA ALA A 7 -3.44 -41.97 48.84
C ALA A 7 -4.33 -41.19 47.85
N LEU A 8 -5.34 -41.85 47.26
CA LEU A 8 -6.33 -41.21 46.38
C LEU A 8 -7.26 -40.25 47.14
N GLY A 9 -7.62 -40.57 48.38
CA GLY A 9 -8.39 -39.69 49.27
C GLY A 9 -7.63 -38.40 49.61
N GLU A 10 -6.35 -38.50 49.98
CA GLU A 10 -5.50 -37.32 50.22
C GLU A 10 -5.33 -36.46 48.98
N VAL A 11 -5.10 -37.05 47.81
CA VAL A 11 -4.93 -36.31 46.54
C VAL A 11 -6.22 -35.58 46.17
N LYS A 12 -7.39 -36.20 46.33
CA LYS A 12 -8.69 -35.58 46.07
C LYS A 12 -8.97 -34.42 47.04
N THR A 13 -8.52 -34.55 48.29
CA THR A 13 -8.66 -33.52 49.33
C THR A 13 -7.68 -32.35 49.11
N LYS A 14 -6.44 -32.64 48.72
CA LYS A 14 -5.43 -31.63 48.31
C LYS A 14 -5.85 -30.90 47.03
N LEU A 15 -6.45 -31.59 46.05
CA LEU A 15 -7.02 -30.99 44.84
C LEU A 15 -8.23 -30.09 45.16
N LYS A 16 -9.19 -30.55 45.98
CA LYS A 16 -10.31 -29.72 46.44
C LYS A 16 -9.85 -28.50 47.24
N ALA A 17 -8.79 -28.62 48.05
CA ALA A 17 -8.18 -27.51 48.77
C ALA A 17 -7.41 -26.55 47.85
N ALA A 18 -6.79 -27.06 46.78
CA ALA A 18 -6.11 -26.25 45.77
C ALA A 18 -7.11 -25.43 44.93
N PHE A 19 -8.26 -25.98 44.55
CA PHE A 19 -9.33 -25.28 43.85
C PHE A 19 -10.11 -24.27 44.72
N LYS A 20 -10.02 -24.37 46.05
CA LYS A 20 -10.64 -23.42 46.99
C LYS A 20 -9.76 -22.21 47.34
N LYS A 21 -8.49 -22.19 46.95
CA LYS A 21 -7.64 -21.00 47.18
C LYS A 21 -8.02 -19.90 46.17
N PRO A 22 -8.29 -18.66 46.61
CA PRO A 22 -8.52 -17.56 45.69
C PRO A 22 -7.29 -17.43 44.78
N ILE A 23 -7.53 -17.44 43.46
CA ILE A 23 -6.48 -17.24 42.46
C ILE A 23 -5.87 -15.86 42.73
N ASP A 24 -4.55 -15.82 42.93
CA ASP A 24 -3.81 -14.58 43.11
C ASP A 24 -4.12 -13.65 41.92
N PRO A 25 -4.68 -12.45 42.12
CA PRO A 25 -5.10 -11.57 41.02
C PRO A 25 -3.94 -11.18 40.08
N ALA A 26 -2.69 -11.33 40.52
CA ALA A 26 -1.52 -11.16 39.66
C ALA A 26 -1.37 -12.26 38.59
N PHE A 27 -1.89 -13.47 38.81
CA PHE A 27 -1.71 -14.59 37.89
C PHE A 27 -2.53 -14.46 36.59
N PRO A 28 -3.84 -14.11 36.62
CA PRO A 28 -4.58 -13.82 35.40
C PRO A 28 -3.96 -12.67 34.59
N LEU A 29 -3.49 -11.62 35.26
CA LEU A 29 -2.83 -10.50 34.59
C LEU A 29 -1.49 -10.91 33.95
N LEU A 30 -0.70 -11.75 34.63
CA LEU A 30 0.54 -12.30 34.06
C LEU A 30 0.27 -13.15 32.81
N LEU A 31 -0.78 -13.99 32.84
CA LEU A 31 -1.20 -14.75 31.67
C LEU A 31 -1.67 -13.83 30.54
N LEU A 32 -2.42 -12.78 30.85
CA LEU A 32 -2.84 -11.78 29.86
C LEU A 32 -1.63 -11.10 29.22
N LEU A 33 -0.62 -10.70 30.00
CA LEU A 33 0.62 -10.11 29.48
C LEU A 33 1.38 -11.09 28.58
N MET A 34 1.48 -12.37 28.98
CA MET A 34 2.09 -13.41 28.16
C MET A 34 1.34 -13.60 26.84
N MET A 35 0.01 -13.67 26.87
CA MET A 35 -0.83 -13.84 25.68
C MET A 35 -0.80 -12.61 24.77
N ALA A 36 -0.79 -11.40 25.33
CA ALA A 36 -0.62 -10.17 24.56
C ALA A 36 0.77 -10.11 23.89
N GLY A 37 1.82 -10.49 24.63
CA GLY A 37 3.17 -10.61 24.09
C GLY A 37 3.29 -11.67 22.99
N LEU A 38 2.59 -12.81 23.13
CA LEU A 38 2.51 -13.85 22.11
C LEU A 38 1.77 -13.36 20.86
N GLY A 39 0.67 -12.63 21.04
CA GLY A 39 -0.07 -12.00 19.94
C GLY A 39 0.81 -11.09 19.08
N LEU A 40 1.63 -10.24 19.72
CA LEU A 40 2.59 -9.40 19.00
C LEU A 40 3.67 -10.22 18.27
N ARG A 41 4.14 -11.34 18.84
CA ARG A 41 5.15 -12.20 18.22
C ARG A 41 4.63 -13.04 17.06
N TRP A 42 3.32 -13.28 17.00
CA TRP A 42 2.68 -14.04 15.93
C TRP A 42 2.03 -13.16 14.85
N TRP A 43 1.75 -11.90 15.16
CA TRP A 43 1.21 -10.97 14.18
C TRP A 43 2.23 -10.66 13.09
N GLY A 44 2.01 -11.19 11.88
CA GLY A 44 2.95 -11.08 10.76
C GLY A 44 3.99 -12.21 10.67
N VAL A 45 3.82 -13.31 11.42
CA VAL A 45 4.82 -14.41 11.45
C VAL A 45 5.01 -15.12 10.11
N ASN A 46 4.00 -15.11 9.24
CA ASN A 46 4.02 -15.73 7.92
C ASN A 46 4.49 -14.76 6.82
N TRP A 47 5.61 -14.08 7.05
CA TRP A 47 6.25 -13.18 6.10
C TRP A 47 7.28 -13.92 5.21
N GLU A 48 7.75 -13.31 4.13
CA GLU A 48 8.62 -13.95 3.14
C GLU A 48 10.00 -14.40 3.71
N ARG A 49 10.62 -15.41 3.10
CA ARG A 49 11.86 -15.99 3.62
C ARG A 49 13.10 -15.25 3.11
N PHE A 50 13.46 -14.17 3.79
CA PHE A 50 14.67 -13.40 3.46
C PHE A 50 15.74 -13.34 4.57
N HIS A 51 15.46 -13.90 5.75
CA HIS A 51 16.45 -13.89 6.82
C HIS A 51 17.51 -14.98 6.59
N PRO A 52 18.80 -14.64 6.60
CA PRO A 52 19.87 -15.55 6.17
C PRO A 52 19.98 -16.79 7.04
N ASP A 53 19.65 -16.73 8.34
CA ASP A 53 19.81 -17.85 9.28
C ASP A 53 18.65 -18.87 9.25
N GLU A 54 17.58 -18.62 8.48
CA GLU A 54 16.40 -19.49 8.46
C GLU A 54 16.57 -20.76 7.61
N TRP A 55 17.74 -20.95 6.99
CA TRP A 55 18.17 -22.25 6.45
C TRP A 55 18.21 -23.35 7.51
N THR A 56 18.31 -22.98 8.78
CA THR A 56 18.27 -23.89 9.93
C THR A 56 16.95 -24.67 10.06
N ALA A 57 15.89 -24.30 9.33
CA ALA A 57 14.71 -25.16 9.15
C ALA A 57 15.09 -26.58 8.67
N TYR A 58 16.17 -26.69 7.87
CA TYR A 58 16.69 -27.98 7.43
C TYR A 58 17.20 -28.85 8.59
N ILE A 59 17.76 -28.25 9.64
CA ILE A 59 18.23 -28.98 10.84
C ILE A 59 17.03 -29.62 11.54
N ILE A 60 15.93 -28.86 11.72
CA ILE A 60 14.70 -29.39 12.33
C ILE A 60 14.16 -30.57 11.52
N HIS A 61 14.08 -30.42 10.19
CA HIS A 61 13.62 -31.49 9.30
C HIS A 61 14.55 -32.71 9.32
N TYR A 62 15.85 -32.51 9.46
CA TYR A 62 16.82 -33.60 9.60
C TYR A 62 16.59 -34.38 10.91
N LEU A 63 16.45 -33.69 12.04
CA LEU A 63 16.21 -34.33 13.34
C LEU A 63 14.84 -35.03 13.40
N ASP A 64 13.81 -34.46 12.79
CA ASP A 64 12.47 -35.05 12.67
C ASP A 64 12.49 -36.44 11.98
N LYS A 65 13.47 -36.71 11.13
CA LYS A 65 13.67 -38.04 10.50
C LYS A 65 14.25 -39.11 11.42
N GLY A 66 14.39 -38.82 12.72
CA GLY A 66 14.90 -39.76 13.73
C GLY A 66 16.41 -39.68 13.97
N HIS A 67 17.08 -38.65 13.43
CA HIS A 67 18.48 -38.38 13.74
C HIS A 67 18.61 -37.66 15.09
N TRP A 68 19.56 -38.09 15.92
CA TRP A 68 19.73 -37.59 17.30
C TRP A 68 20.45 -36.24 17.37
N PHE A 69 21.21 -35.89 16.33
CA PHE A 69 21.90 -34.61 16.18
C PHE A 69 22.20 -34.36 14.69
N PHE A 70 22.45 -33.11 14.33
CA PHE A 70 22.91 -32.74 12.98
C PHE A 70 24.45 -32.67 12.94
N PRO A 71 25.15 -33.49 12.15
CA PRO A 71 26.61 -33.48 12.11
C PRO A 71 27.11 -32.25 11.34
N HIS A 72 27.53 -31.21 12.05
CA HIS A 72 28.14 -30.01 11.46
C HIS A 72 29.36 -29.56 12.27
N GLU A 73 30.38 -29.03 11.59
CA GLU A 73 31.62 -28.58 12.23
C GLU A 73 31.37 -27.37 13.14
N GLU A 74 30.63 -26.38 12.63
CA GLU A 74 30.36 -25.12 13.34
C GLU A 74 29.09 -25.10 14.21
N ILE A 75 28.13 -26.01 14.00
CA ILE A 75 26.77 -25.89 14.56
C ILE A 75 26.54 -27.02 15.56
N TRP A 76 27.28 -27.00 16.65
CA TRP A 76 27.05 -27.91 17.79
C TRP A 76 26.06 -27.32 18.81
N HIS A 77 25.63 -26.06 18.63
CA HIS A 77 24.65 -25.38 19.48
C HIS A 77 23.21 -25.69 19.03
N GLN A 78 22.78 -26.94 19.20
CA GLN A 78 21.51 -27.44 18.66
C GLN A 78 20.37 -27.60 19.68
N ALA A 79 20.53 -27.14 20.92
CA ALA A 79 19.56 -27.37 21.98
C ALA A 79 18.14 -26.91 21.59
N PHE A 80 18.07 -25.72 20.98
CA PHE A 80 16.84 -25.16 20.44
C PHE A 80 16.26 -25.99 19.29
N PHE A 81 17.09 -26.38 18.30
CA PHE A 81 16.62 -27.12 17.13
C PHE A 81 16.16 -28.55 17.47
N GLY A 82 16.83 -29.21 18.42
CA GLY A 82 16.41 -30.51 18.94
C GLY A 82 15.04 -30.44 19.62
N LEU A 83 14.85 -29.45 20.50
CA LEU A 83 13.55 -29.25 21.14
C LEU A 83 12.45 -28.88 20.13
N ALA A 84 12.78 -28.02 19.15
CA ALA A 84 11.85 -27.65 18.09
C ALA A 84 11.47 -28.85 17.22
N ALA A 85 12.42 -29.74 16.88
CA ALA A 85 12.15 -30.96 16.13
C ALA A 85 11.22 -31.90 16.90
N LEU A 86 11.47 -32.15 18.19
CA LEU A 86 10.57 -32.97 19.03
C LEU A 86 9.14 -32.41 19.06
N CYS A 87 9.00 -31.10 19.24
CA CYS A 87 7.70 -30.44 19.24
C CYS A 87 7.04 -30.48 17.85
N TYR A 88 7.83 -30.33 16.79
CA TYR A 88 7.36 -30.42 15.41
C TYR A 88 6.82 -31.83 15.12
N SER A 89 7.58 -32.88 15.43
CA SER A 89 7.17 -34.27 15.23
C SER A 89 5.86 -34.58 15.97
N ALA A 90 5.76 -34.15 17.24
CA ALA A 90 4.55 -34.34 18.04
C ALA A 90 3.34 -33.58 17.46
N THR A 91 3.54 -32.33 17.03
CA THR A 91 2.49 -31.49 16.44
C THR A 91 2.04 -32.04 15.10
N ASN A 92 2.99 -32.46 14.25
CA ASN A 92 2.72 -33.02 12.93
C ASN A 92 1.99 -34.38 13.05
N TRP A 93 2.35 -35.20 14.05
CA TRP A 93 1.63 -36.43 14.37
C TRP A 93 0.18 -36.15 14.79
N CYS A 94 -0.03 -35.20 15.71
CA CYS A 94 -1.38 -34.79 16.11
C CYS A 94 -2.19 -34.23 14.93
N TYR A 95 -1.58 -33.35 14.14
CA TYR A 95 -2.19 -32.75 12.96
C TYR A 95 -2.63 -33.82 11.95
N THR A 96 -1.74 -34.77 11.64
CA THR A 96 -2.04 -35.90 10.77
C THR A 96 -3.14 -36.79 11.36
N PHE A 97 -3.12 -37.03 12.67
CA PHE A 97 -4.17 -37.79 13.36
C PHE A 97 -5.53 -37.11 13.25
N PHE A 98 -5.62 -35.79 13.47
CA PHE A 98 -6.87 -35.04 13.32
C PHE A 98 -7.34 -34.96 11.86
N LEU A 99 -6.44 -34.80 10.90
CA LEU A 99 -6.80 -34.87 9.48
C LEU A 99 -7.35 -36.24 9.09
N LYS A 100 -6.76 -37.34 9.62
CA LYS A 100 -7.30 -38.70 9.45
C LYS A 100 -8.69 -38.85 10.08
N LEU A 101 -8.95 -38.15 11.19
CA LEU A 101 -10.23 -38.23 11.90
C LEU A 101 -11.33 -37.39 11.24
N LEU A 102 -10.99 -36.24 10.65
CA LEU A 102 -11.95 -35.21 10.21
C LEU A 102 -11.96 -34.95 8.69
N GLY A 103 -10.95 -35.41 7.94
CA GLY A 103 -10.74 -35.05 6.53
C GLY A 103 -10.97 -36.19 5.54
N PRO A 104 -11.10 -35.89 4.23
CA PRO A 104 -11.17 -36.89 3.17
C PRO A 104 -9.87 -37.71 3.06
N PRO A 105 -9.90 -38.95 2.51
CA PRO A 105 -8.74 -39.84 2.40
C PRO A 105 -7.53 -39.20 1.71
N ASP A 106 -7.76 -38.26 0.80
CA ASP A 106 -6.75 -37.60 -0.04
C ASP A 106 -5.90 -36.57 0.73
N ALA A 107 -6.24 -36.29 2.01
CA ALA A 107 -5.44 -35.43 2.89
C ALA A 107 -4.14 -36.10 3.39
N LEU A 108 -3.91 -37.37 3.04
CA LEU A 108 -2.70 -38.13 3.39
C LEU A 108 -1.48 -37.58 2.61
N GLY A 109 -0.65 -36.80 3.28
CA GLY A 109 0.59 -36.25 2.72
C GLY A 109 0.86 -34.78 3.06
N VAL A 110 -0.09 -34.08 3.71
CA VAL A 110 0.07 -32.68 4.11
C VAL A 110 1.00 -32.59 5.32
N GLN A 111 2.23 -32.11 5.10
CA GLN A 111 3.18 -31.78 6.18
C GLN A 111 3.05 -30.31 6.57
N LEU A 112 3.20 -30.02 7.86
CA LEU A 112 3.29 -28.66 8.35
C LEU A 112 4.53 -27.97 7.77
N ASN A 113 4.42 -26.68 7.42
CA ASN A 113 5.58 -25.92 6.98
C ASN A 113 6.56 -25.73 8.15
N VAL A 114 7.72 -26.40 8.08
CA VAL A 114 8.75 -26.41 9.13
C VAL A 114 9.24 -25.00 9.47
N LEU A 115 9.39 -24.13 8.48
CA LEU A 115 9.84 -22.75 8.70
C LEU A 115 8.81 -21.97 9.52
N LEU A 116 7.54 -22.02 9.10
CA LEU A 116 6.46 -21.35 9.82
C LEU A 116 6.33 -21.90 11.24
N PHE A 117 6.38 -23.23 11.42
CA PHE A 117 6.38 -23.86 12.74
C PHE A 117 7.54 -23.36 13.60
N GLY A 118 8.76 -23.32 13.04
CA GLY A 118 9.95 -22.87 13.75
C GLY A 118 9.84 -21.41 14.24
N ARG A 119 9.25 -20.52 13.43
CA ARG A 119 8.96 -19.12 13.84
C ARG A 119 7.91 -19.07 14.95
N VAL A 120 6.80 -19.81 14.81
CA VAL A 120 5.75 -19.93 15.84
C VAL A 120 6.35 -20.41 17.17
N PHE A 121 7.20 -21.44 17.11
CA PHE A 121 7.89 -22.01 18.26
C PHE A 121 8.86 -21.03 18.92
N SER A 122 9.60 -20.25 18.13
CA SER A 122 10.45 -19.16 18.62
C SER A 122 9.64 -18.11 19.40
N GLY A 123 8.48 -17.73 18.87
CA GLY A 123 7.53 -16.85 19.55
C GLY A 123 6.98 -17.42 20.85
N ILE A 124 6.73 -18.72 20.94
CA ILE A 124 6.31 -19.40 22.18
C ILE A 124 7.40 -19.31 23.24
N LEU A 125 8.64 -19.71 22.93
CA LEU A 125 9.74 -19.69 23.90
C LEU A 125 10.03 -18.27 24.40
N SER A 126 10.01 -17.29 23.49
CA SER A 126 10.16 -15.88 23.83
C SER A 126 9.01 -15.36 24.73
N SER A 127 7.79 -15.89 24.57
CA SER A 127 6.65 -15.54 25.44
C SER A 127 6.70 -16.23 26.80
N VAL A 128 7.15 -17.49 26.86
CA VAL A 128 7.39 -18.20 28.14
C VAL A 128 8.41 -17.45 29.01
N ASN A 129 9.34 -16.73 28.40
CA ASN A 129 10.28 -15.88 29.11
C ASN A 129 9.61 -14.77 29.96
N VAL A 130 8.38 -14.37 29.64
CA VAL A 130 7.59 -13.44 30.46
C VAL A 130 7.33 -14.02 31.85
N LEU A 131 7.04 -15.32 31.94
CA LEU A 131 6.83 -16.04 33.20
C LEU A 131 8.14 -16.18 33.98
N ALA A 132 9.23 -16.53 33.29
CA ALA A 132 10.55 -16.66 33.89
C ALA A 132 11.05 -15.30 34.44
N GLY A 133 10.85 -14.22 33.68
CA GLY A 133 11.19 -12.85 34.08
C GLY A 133 10.39 -12.37 35.29
N TYR A 134 9.09 -12.66 35.34
CA TYR A 134 8.28 -12.43 36.55
C TYR A 134 8.86 -13.17 37.75
N GLY A 135 9.18 -14.46 37.61
CA GLY A 135 9.76 -15.29 38.65
C GLY A 135 11.10 -14.74 39.16
N LEU A 136 11.99 -14.36 38.24
CA LEU A 136 13.27 -13.74 38.55
C LEU A 136 13.07 -12.42 39.31
N ALA A 137 12.29 -11.48 38.76
CA ALA A 137 12.07 -10.16 39.37
C ALA A 137 11.40 -10.25 40.74
N LYS A 138 10.41 -11.13 40.89
CA LYS A 138 9.78 -11.43 42.19
C LYS A 138 10.81 -11.96 43.17
N SER A 139 11.73 -12.81 42.72
CA SER A 139 12.78 -13.35 43.59
C SER A 139 13.80 -12.31 44.04
N VAL A 140 13.94 -11.14 43.40
CA VAL A 140 14.92 -10.13 43.84
C VAL A 140 14.31 -8.92 44.56
N SER A 141 13.05 -8.61 44.27
CA SER A 141 12.33 -7.47 44.86
C SER A 141 11.30 -7.85 45.92
N ASP A 142 10.86 -9.12 45.95
CA ASP A 142 9.72 -9.62 46.74
C ASP A 142 8.41 -8.82 46.50
N SER A 143 8.33 -8.09 45.38
CA SER A 143 7.23 -7.20 45.00
C SER A 143 6.50 -7.71 43.76
N LYS A 144 5.21 -8.08 43.92
CA LYS A 144 4.36 -8.50 42.78
C LYS A 144 4.18 -7.38 41.74
N PRO A 145 3.90 -6.11 42.11
CA PRO A 145 3.80 -5.02 41.13
C PRO A 145 5.08 -4.86 40.29
N THR A 146 6.25 -4.93 40.94
CA THR A 146 7.54 -4.85 40.24
C THR A 146 7.73 -6.02 39.27
N ALA A 147 7.40 -7.23 39.70
CA ALA A 147 7.49 -8.42 38.86
C ALA A 147 6.54 -8.36 37.65
N LEU A 148 5.31 -7.84 37.82
CA LEU A 148 4.37 -7.61 36.72
C LEU A 148 4.88 -6.56 35.72
N VAL A 149 5.51 -5.48 36.21
CA VAL A 149 6.14 -4.48 35.34
C VAL A 149 7.28 -5.11 34.53
N VAL A 150 8.16 -5.91 35.15
CA VAL A 150 9.23 -6.61 34.43
C VAL A 150 8.65 -7.58 33.38
N ALA A 151 7.60 -8.31 33.74
CA ALA A 151 6.89 -9.18 32.81
C ALA A 151 6.34 -8.40 31.61
N ALA A 152 5.71 -7.24 31.86
CA ALA A 152 5.20 -6.37 30.80
C ALA A 152 6.32 -5.81 29.90
N LEU A 153 7.46 -5.40 30.46
CA LEU A 153 8.62 -4.92 29.70
C LEU A 153 9.23 -6.01 28.79
N ILE A 154 9.24 -7.27 29.25
CA ILE A 154 9.68 -8.42 28.43
C ILE A 154 8.63 -8.78 27.37
N ALA A 155 7.34 -8.79 27.76
CA ALA A 155 6.24 -9.09 26.85
C ALA A 155 6.18 -8.09 25.68
N PHE A 156 6.41 -6.81 25.97
CA PHE A 156 6.31 -5.72 25.01
C PHE A 156 7.67 -5.20 24.53
N SER A 157 8.75 -5.97 24.67
CA SER A 157 10.07 -5.59 24.15
C SER A 157 10.09 -5.65 22.61
N PRO A 158 10.34 -4.52 21.91
CA PRO A 158 10.43 -4.52 20.45
C PRO A 158 11.52 -5.45 19.93
N LEU A 159 12.67 -5.52 20.63
CA LEU A 159 13.78 -6.41 20.26
C LEU A 159 13.37 -7.88 20.32
N LEU A 160 12.77 -8.31 21.44
CA LEU A 160 12.34 -9.71 21.59
C LEU A 160 11.21 -10.06 20.64
N VAL A 161 10.28 -9.12 20.40
CA VAL A 161 9.19 -9.30 19.43
C VAL A 161 9.75 -9.47 18.02
N GLY A 162 10.62 -8.56 17.55
CA GLY A 162 11.22 -8.65 16.22
C GLY A 162 12.01 -9.95 16.02
N GLN A 163 12.86 -10.31 16.98
CA GLN A 163 13.66 -11.55 16.88
C GLN A 163 12.82 -12.83 16.96
N SER A 164 11.60 -12.77 17.51
CA SER A 164 10.68 -13.91 17.54
C SER A 164 10.04 -14.24 16.19
N HIS A 165 10.12 -13.33 15.22
CA HIS A 165 9.61 -13.55 13.85
C HIS A 165 10.57 -14.35 12.97
N TYR A 166 11.78 -14.61 13.46
CA TYR A 166 12.77 -15.41 12.77
C TYR A 166 12.87 -16.80 13.37
N LEU A 167 13.12 -17.79 12.53
CA LEU A 167 13.60 -19.09 12.99
C LEU A 167 15.09 -18.98 13.36
N THR A 168 15.37 -18.50 14.58
CA THR A 168 16.74 -18.41 15.13
C THR A 168 16.79 -18.78 16.60
N VAL A 169 18.00 -19.03 17.09
CA VAL A 169 18.27 -19.27 18.53
C VAL A 169 18.18 -17.98 19.36
N ASP A 170 18.09 -16.81 18.73
CA ASP A 170 18.20 -15.52 19.41
C ASP A 170 16.94 -15.13 20.19
N ALA A 171 15.78 -15.67 19.82
CA ALA A 171 14.53 -15.52 20.55
C ALA A 171 14.42 -16.45 21.76
N SER A 172 15.12 -17.59 21.74
CA SER A 172 15.08 -18.61 22.80
C SER A 172 16.19 -18.43 23.85
N LEU A 173 17.36 -17.92 23.45
CA LEU A 173 18.47 -17.62 24.36
C LEU A 173 18.06 -16.76 25.59
N PRO A 174 17.23 -15.71 25.47
CA PRO A 174 16.82 -14.89 26.62
C PRO A 174 16.10 -15.68 27.70
N LEU A 175 15.33 -16.71 27.33
CA LEU A 175 14.66 -17.59 28.30
C LEU A 175 15.69 -18.35 29.14
N ILE A 176 16.64 -19.01 28.47
CA ILE A 176 17.66 -19.81 29.15
C ILE A 176 18.57 -18.94 30.01
N ILE A 177 18.94 -17.76 29.53
CA ILE A 177 19.72 -16.77 30.31
C ILE A 177 18.94 -16.29 31.53
N THR A 178 17.63 -16.05 31.40
CA THR A 178 16.78 -15.65 32.54
C THR A 178 16.71 -16.74 33.59
N LEU A 179 16.56 -18.01 33.19
CA LEU A 179 16.59 -19.16 34.09
C LEU A 179 17.97 -19.32 34.75
N ALA A 180 19.06 -19.17 34.00
CA ALA A 180 20.42 -19.22 34.52
C ALA A 180 20.69 -18.13 35.58
N LEU A 181 20.29 -16.89 35.29
CA LEU A 181 20.36 -15.79 36.25
C LEU A 181 19.48 -16.04 37.48
N TRP A 182 18.31 -16.65 37.31
CA TRP A 182 17.46 -17.03 38.42
C TRP A 182 18.12 -18.07 39.33
N CYS A 183 18.80 -19.06 38.75
CA CYS A 183 19.62 -20.01 39.51
C CYS A 183 20.78 -19.31 40.24
N ALA A 184 21.48 -18.38 39.59
CA ALA A 184 22.56 -17.60 40.21
C ALA A 184 22.07 -16.76 41.40
N VAL A 185 20.90 -16.12 41.27
CA VAL A 185 20.25 -15.37 42.37
C VAL A 185 19.83 -16.30 43.50
N LYS A 186 19.31 -17.50 43.21
CA LYS A 186 18.97 -18.49 44.24
C LYS A 186 20.20 -18.97 45.02
N ILE A 187 21.32 -19.22 44.34
CA ILE A 187 22.60 -19.56 44.99
C ILE A 187 23.01 -18.46 45.97
N CYS A 188 22.83 -17.19 45.60
CA CYS A 188 23.13 -16.06 46.49
C CYS A 188 22.21 -15.98 47.71
N LYS A 189 20.93 -16.36 47.57
CA LYS A 189 19.94 -16.33 48.65
C LYS A 189 20.07 -17.50 49.63
N GLY A 190 20.56 -18.65 49.17
CA GLY A 190 20.79 -19.80 50.04
C GLY A 190 21.27 -20.99 49.23
N ALA A 191 22.53 -21.38 49.43
CA ALA A 191 23.25 -22.29 48.53
C ALA A 191 23.01 -23.77 48.86
N SER A 192 22.34 -24.49 47.96
CA SER A 192 22.16 -25.95 48.06
C SER A 192 22.81 -26.67 46.88
N LEU A 193 23.17 -27.96 47.06
CA LEU A 193 23.80 -28.75 45.99
C LEU A 193 22.89 -28.86 44.76
N GLY A 194 21.58 -29.07 44.97
CA GLY A 194 20.60 -29.10 43.88
C GLY A 194 20.51 -27.80 43.08
N GLN A 195 20.73 -26.64 43.72
CA GLN A 195 20.79 -25.37 43.00
C GLN A 195 22.05 -25.23 42.15
N TYR A 196 23.19 -25.76 42.60
CA TYR A 196 24.41 -25.81 41.78
C TYR A 196 24.24 -26.73 40.57
N ILE A 197 23.61 -27.90 40.75
CA ILE A 197 23.28 -28.80 39.63
C ILE A 197 22.35 -28.09 38.63
N LEU A 198 21.29 -27.44 39.11
CA LEU A 198 20.37 -26.72 38.23
C LEU A 198 21.03 -25.52 37.54
N ALA A 199 21.90 -24.78 38.24
CA ALA A 199 22.71 -23.71 37.66
C ALA A 199 23.62 -24.24 36.55
N GLY A 200 24.32 -25.35 36.80
CA GLY A 200 25.13 -26.04 35.80
C GLY A 200 24.30 -26.49 34.60
N LEU A 201 23.14 -27.10 34.82
CA LEU A 201 22.22 -27.53 33.75
C LEU A 201 21.82 -26.36 32.86
N THR A 202 21.40 -25.24 33.46
CA THR A 202 21.04 -24.03 32.70
C THR A 202 22.23 -23.43 31.96
N PHE A 203 23.44 -23.52 32.53
CA PHE A 203 24.68 -23.07 31.88
C PHE A 203 25.01 -23.93 30.64
N GLY A 204 24.99 -25.27 30.77
CA GLY A 204 25.24 -26.18 29.65
C GLY A 204 24.21 -26.03 28.52
N LEU A 205 22.93 -25.86 28.86
CA LEU A 205 21.88 -25.55 27.90
C LEU A 205 22.05 -24.19 27.23
N ALA A 206 22.52 -23.17 27.96
CA ALA A 206 22.79 -21.85 27.39
C ALA A 206 23.89 -21.93 26.33
N VAL A 207 25.00 -22.60 26.66
CA VAL A 207 26.16 -22.80 25.77
C VAL A 207 25.78 -23.57 24.50
N THR A 208 24.89 -24.56 24.61
CA THR A 208 24.36 -25.34 23.48
C THR A 208 23.15 -24.70 22.80
N THR A 209 22.65 -23.56 23.29
CA THR A 209 21.68 -22.73 22.56
C THR A 209 22.42 -21.72 21.67
N LYS A 210 23.44 -21.05 22.23
CA LYS A 210 24.33 -20.17 21.47
C LYS A 210 25.70 -20.16 22.14
N SER A 211 26.76 -20.34 21.35
CA SER A 211 28.13 -20.45 21.87
C SER A 211 28.59 -19.24 22.69
N ASN A 212 28.04 -18.06 22.39
CA ASN A 212 28.35 -16.84 23.15
C ASN A 212 27.83 -16.82 24.58
N ALA A 213 26.89 -17.70 24.92
CA ALA A 213 26.32 -17.78 26.26
C ALA A 213 27.34 -18.21 27.32
N LEU A 214 28.51 -18.73 26.93
CA LEU A 214 29.61 -19.06 27.84
C LEU A 214 29.98 -17.87 28.76
N ILE A 215 29.79 -16.65 28.27
CA ILE A 215 30.08 -15.42 29.01
C ILE A 215 29.21 -15.20 30.25
N ILE A 216 28.19 -16.04 30.50
CA ILE A 216 27.48 -16.04 31.78
C ILE A 216 28.27 -16.70 32.91
N LEU A 217 29.30 -17.49 32.63
CA LEU A 217 30.09 -18.21 33.64
C LEU A 217 30.64 -17.28 34.77
N PRO A 218 31.22 -16.10 34.47
CA PRO A 218 31.64 -15.15 35.51
C PRO A 218 30.52 -14.72 36.46
N THR A 219 29.26 -14.71 36.01
CA THR A 219 28.11 -14.39 36.85
C THR A 219 27.84 -15.51 37.87
N PHE A 220 28.00 -16.77 37.46
CA PHE A 220 27.94 -17.90 38.41
C PHE A 220 29.12 -17.91 39.38
N LEU A 221 30.33 -17.55 38.93
CA LEU A 221 31.48 -17.42 39.82
C LEU A 221 31.26 -16.34 40.87
N LEU A 222 30.71 -15.18 40.48
CA LEU A 222 30.36 -14.11 41.41
C LEU A 222 29.27 -14.55 42.40
N ALA A 223 28.25 -15.28 41.93
CA ALA A 223 27.22 -15.86 42.79
C ALA A 223 27.80 -16.85 43.80
N HIS A 224 28.70 -17.72 43.36
CA HIS A 224 29.41 -18.68 44.21
C HIS A 224 30.28 -17.97 45.25
N PHE A 225 31.01 -16.92 44.85
CA PHE A 225 31.81 -16.11 45.78
C PHE A 225 30.94 -15.46 46.87
N PHE A 226 29.83 -14.83 46.50
CA PHE A 226 28.93 -14.23 47.49
C PHE A 226 28.24 -15.27 48.39
N ALA A 227 27.86 -16.41 47.84
CA ALA A 227 27.29 -17.52 48.59
C ALA A 227 28.28 -18.12 49.59
N ALA A 228 29.56 -18.25 49.20
CA ALA A 228 30.63 -18.73 50.07
C ALA A 228 30.91 -17.75 51.21
N ARG A 229 30.93 -16.46 50.90
CA ARG A 229 31.12 -15.40 51.90
C ARG A 229 30.00 -15.37 52.95
N GLU A 230 28.76 -15.65 52.55
CA GLU A 230 27.59 -15.63 53.44
C GLU A 230 27.47 -16.92 54.26
N ASN A 231 27.54 -18.09 53.62
CA ASN A 231 27.27 -19.37 54.25
C ASN A 231 28.50 -19.99 54.96
N ARG A 232 29.70 -19.45 54.69
CA ARG A 232 31.00 -19.96 55.18
C ARG A 232 31.13 -21.50 55.12
N PRO A 233 30.87 -22.13 53.95
CA PRO A 233 31.03 -23.57 53.81
C PRO A 233 32.50 -23.97 54.02
N GLY A 234 32.74 -25.16 54.59
CA GLY A 234 34.10 -25.71 54.71
C GLY A 234 34.80 -25.81 53.35
N TRP A 235 36.14 -25.73 53.34
CA TRP A 235 36.97 -25.71 52.12
C TRP A 235 36.61 -26.83 51.12
N THR A 236 36.37 -28.05 51.58
CA THR A 236 36.01 -29.19 50.71
C THR A 236 34.68 -28.96 50.00
N ARG A 237 33.68 -28.41 50.69
CA ARG A 237 32.37 -28.12 50.10
C ARG A 237 32.41 -26.91 49.18
N TRP A 238 33.20 -25.89 49.53
CA TRP A 238 33.36 -24.67 48.74
C TRP A 238 34.19 -24.89 47.48
N GLY A 239 35.40 -25.44 47.61
CA GLY A 239 36.39 -25.57 46.54
C GLY A 239 36.21 -26.80 45.64
N LEU A 240 35.56 -27.87 46.14
CA LEU A 240 35.38 -29.12 45.38
C LEU A 240 33.90 -29.49 45.20
N GLY A 241 33.13 -29.62 46.29
CA GLY A 241 31.77 -30.17 46.24
C GLY A 241 30.78 -29.33 45.42
N GLN A 242 30.66 -28.04 45.71
CA GLN A 242 29.75 -27.14 44.98
C GLN A 242 30.16 -26.97 43.50
N PRO A 243 31.45 -26.73 43.17
CA PRO A 243 31.92 -26.75 41.78
C PRO A 243 31.66 -28.08 41.06
N ALA A 244 31.86 -29.23 41.72
CA ALA A 244 31.60 -30.54 41.13
C ALA A 244 30.10 -30.71 40.78
N CYS A 245 29.19 -30.29 41.67
CA CYS A 245 27.75 -30.28 41.38
C CYS A 245 27.39 -29.35 40.21
N PHE A 246 28.03 -28.18 40.12
CA PHE A 246 27.85 -27.29 38.96
C PHE A 246 28.37 -27.94 37.68
N LEU A 247 29.54 -28.57 37.73
CA LEU A 247 30.15 -29.23 36.58
C LEU A 247 29.30 -30.42 36.11
N SER A 248 28.78 -31.24 37.02
CA SER A 248 27.90 -32.36 36.69
C SER A 248 26.61 -31.88 36.02
N GLY A 249 25.99 -30.81 36.53
CA GLY A 249 24.86 -30.16 35.89
C GLY A 249 25.22 -29.63 34.49
N SER A 250 26.39 -29.01 34.35
CA SER A 250 26.87 -28.45 33.08
C SER A 250 27.05 -29.52 32.02
N ILE A 251 27.67 -30.65 32.37
CA ILE A 251 27.84 -31.80 31.48
C ILE A 251 26.47 -32.34 31.04
N LEU A 252 25.52 -32.49 31.98
CA LEU A 252 24.16 -32.92 31.65
C LEU A 252 23.48 -31.95 30.67
N GLY A 253 23.60 -30.64 30.90
CA GLY A 253 23.05 -29.62 30.01
C GLY A 253 23.68 -29.61 28.62
N LEU A 254 25.01 -29.81 28.53
CA LEU A 254 25.72 -29.93 27.26
C LEU A 254 25.26 -31.16 26.47
N ILE A 255 25.13 -32.31 27.12
CA ILE A 255 24.67 -33.56 26.50
C ILE A 255 23.21 -33.43 26.04
N MET A 256 22.34 -32.85 26.87
CA MET A 256 20.93 -32.63 26.50
C MET A 256 20.79 -31.68 25.31
N GLY A 257 21.62 -30.64 25.25
CA GLY A 257 21.58 -29.66 24.17
C GLY A 257 22.23 -30.14 22.87
N TYR A 258 23.23 -31.02 22.96
CA TYR A 258 23.86 -31.65 21.80
C TYR A 258 24.35 -33.07 22.12
N PRO A 259 23.51 -34.08 21.89
CA PRO A 259 23.85 -35.48 22.17
C PRO A 259 25.07 -35.99 21.37
N GLY A 260 25.42 -35.33 20.26
CA GLY A 260 26.57 -35.68 19.42
C GLY A 260 27.92 -35.65 20.14
N PHE A 261 28.02 -34.98 21.31
CA PHE A 261 29.22 -35.05 22.16
C PHE A 261 29.53 -36.46 22.68
N LEU A 262 28.52 -37.33 22.80
CA LEU A 262 28.71 -38.72 23.24
C LEU A 262 29.14 -39.66 22.09
N VAL A 263 28.73 -39.33 20.86
CA VAL A 263 28.82 -40.26 19.72
C VAL A 263 30.05 -40.00 18.86
N ASN A 264 30.45 -38.74 18.69
CA ASN A 264 31.29 -38.37 17.54
C ASN A 264 32.72 -37.95 17.94
N GLY A 265 33.18 -38.29 19.15
CA GLY A 265 34.56 -38.01 19.62
C GLY A 265 35.01 -36.55 19.47
N THR A 266 34.07 -35.62 19.33
CA THR A 266 34.36 -34.28 18.83
C THR A 266 35.09 -33.46 19.86
N ASP A 267 36.25 -32.91 19.50
CA ASP A 267 36.98 -31.97 20.34
C ASP A 267 36.21 -30.65 20.50
N ILE A 268 35.47 -30.56 21.61
CA ILE A 268 34.61 -29.43 21.97
C ILE A 268 35.43 -28.15 22.12
N ILE A 269 36.63 -28.27 22.70
CA ILE A 269 37.51 -27.14 22.99
C ILE A 269 37.97 -26.54 21.67
N ASN A 270 38.46 -27.37 20.75
CA ASN A 270 38.93 -26.90 19.45
C ASN A 270 37.80 -26.29 18.61
N ARG A 271 36.59 -26.87 18.64
CA ARG A 271 35.41 -26.27 17.97
C ARG A 271 35.01 -24.93 18.58
N TYR A 272 35.06 -24.79 19.90
CA TYR A 272 34.79 -23.53 20.57
C TYR A 272 35.86 -22.49 20.26
N LEU A 273 37.14 -22.85 20.36
CA LEU A 273 38.28 -21.97 20.04
C LEU A 273 38.22 -21.52 18.58
N TYR A 274 37.83 -22.40 17.66
CA TYR A 274 37.60 -22.05 16.27
C TYR A 274 36.52 -20.95 16.12
N LEU A 275 35.36 -21.13 16.75
CA LEU A 275 34.30 -20.10 16.72
C LEU A 275 34.75 -18.82 17.41
N PHE A 276 35.37 -18.92 18.59
CA PHE A 276 35.89 -17.78 19.33
C PHE A 276 36.86 -16.98 18.47
N THR A 277 37.89 -17.61 17.90
CA THR A 277 38.85 -16.93 17.02
C THR A 277 38.19 -16.35 15.76
N LYS A 278 37.25 -17.07 15.13
CA LYS A 278 36.48 -16.57 13.97
C LYS A 278 35.67 -15.30 14.31
N TYR A 279 35.07 -15.26 15.50
CA TYR A 279 34.26 -14.12 15.96
C TYR A 279 35.07 -13.02 16.65
N THR A 280 36.32 -13.27 17.02
CA THR A 280 37.19 -12.30 17.72
C THR A 280 38.36 -11.79 16.90
N LYS A 281 38.61 -12.32 15.69
CA LYS A 281 39.66 -11.86 14.78
C LYS A 281 39.57 -10.34 14.59
N PRO A 282 40.53 -9.57 15.13
CA PRO A 282 40.46 -8.13 15.03
C PRO A 282 40.96 -7.66 13.68
N ARG A 283 40.24 -6.72 13.06
CA ARG A 283 40.81 -5.87 12.01
C ARG A 283 41.43 -4.63 12.68
N PHE A 284 42.51 -4.81 13.44
CA PHE A 284 43.19 -3.69 14.13
C PHE A 284 44.22 -2.95 13.28
N SER A 285 44.38 -3.29 11.99
CA SER A 285 45.31 -2.60 11.11
C SER A 285 44.59 -1.61 10.18
N GLU A 286 45.15 -0.40 10.09
CA GLU A 286 44.91 0.66 9.08
C GLU A 286 43.69 1.58 9.28
N TYR A 287 43.66 2.40 10.34
CA TYR A 287 42.70 3.52 10.42
C TYR A 287 43.34 4.80 10.96
N ASP A 288 43.07 5.91 10.28
CA ASP A 288 43.64 7.23 10.59
C ASP A 288 42.93 7.95 11.76
N SER A 289 41.73 7.50 12.18
CA SER A 289 40.96 8.12 13.28
C SER A 289 40.22 7.11 14.17
N TRP A 290 39.96 7.47 15.43
CA TRP A 290 39.14 6.66 16.33
C TRP A 290 37.68 6.51 15.83
N LEU A 291 37.14 7.55 15.18
CA LEU A 291 35.76 7.55 14.66
C LEU A 291 35.56 6.57 13.51
N ASP A 292 36.62 6.27 12.77
CA ASP A 292 36.68 5.27 11.69
C ASP A 292 37.20 3.91 12.19
N SER A 293 37.17 3.66 13.50
CA SER A 293 37.64 2.38 14.06
C SER A 293 36.52 1.34 14.19
N PRO A 294 36.84 0.03 14.13
CA PRO A 294 35.86 -1.04 14.40
C PRO A 294 35.23 -0.96 15.80
N LEU A 295 35.92 -0.35 16.78
CA LEU A 295 35.37 -0.12 18.11
C LEU A 295 34.26 0.94 18.06
N ALA A 296 34.50 2.07 17.39
CA ALA A 296 33.50 3.11 17.22
C ALA A 296 32.29 2.59 16.43
N ASP A 297 32.50 1.79 15.39
CA ASP A 297 31.39 1.17 14.64
C ASP A 297 30.55 0.24 15.51
N ARG A 298 31.18 -0.63 16.33
CA ARG A 298 30.46 -1.50 17.27
C ARG A 298 29.66 -0.70 18.30
N LEU A 299 30.26 0.38 18.82
CA LEU A 299 29.59 1.29 19.76
C LEU A 299 28.39 1.97 19.10
N GLY A 300 28.59 2.56 17.92
CA GLY A 300 27.54 3.25 17.17
C GLY A 300 26.37 2.33 16.84
N TRP A 301 26.66 1.12 16.37
CA TRP A 301 25.66 0.11 16.03
C TRP A 301 24.92 -0.41 17.28
N SER A 302 25.63 -0.57 18.40
CA SER A 302 25.04 -0.90 19.69
C SER A 302 24.08 0.19 20.18
N LEU A 303 24.52 1.44 20.19
CA LEU A 303 23.71 2.58 20.62
C LEU A 303 22.47 2.74 19.75
N GLY A 304 22.60 2.56 18.43
CA GLY A 304 21.45 2.56 17.50
C GLY A 304 20.44 1.45 17.79
N THR A 305 20.91 0.23 18.07
CA THR A 305 20.05 -0.91 18.46
C THR A 305 19.39 -0.65 19.81
N MET A 306 20.14 -0.14 20.78
CA MET A 306 19.68 0.17 22.13
C MET A 306 18.58 1.24 22.13
N ASP A 307 18.72 2.29 21.33
CA ASP A 307 17.71 3.34 21.19
C ASP A 307 16.40 2.81 20.56
N GLN A 308 16.52 2.10 19.44
CA GLN A 308 15.35 1.67 18.66
C GLN A 308 14.64 0.44 19.24
N ALA A 309 15.38 -0.52 19.79
CA ALA A 309 14.84 -1.84 20.14
C ALA A 309 14.69 -2.09 21.66
N ILE A 310 15.42 -1.35 22.51
CA ILE A 310 15.41 -1.49 23.98
C ILE A 310 14.82 -0.26 24.66
N GLY A 311 15.18 0.95 24.21
CA GLY A 311 14.77 2.23 24.76
C GLY A 311 15.75 2.79 25.79
N LEU A 312 16.24 4.02 25.55
CA LEU A 312 17.24 4.70 26.39
C LEU A 312 16.79 4.86 27.85
N VAL A 313 15.49 5.08 28.09
CA VAL A 313 14.94 5.23 29.45
C VAL A 313 15.08 3.94 30.25
N MET A 314 14.82 2.78 29.64
CA MET A 314 14.98 1.48 30.33
C MET A 314 16.46 1.22 30.67
N ILE A 315 17.37 1.57 29.76
CA ILE A 315 18.82 1.44 29.98
C ILE A 315 19.28 2.37 31.10
N ALA A 316 18.87 3.64 31.09
CA ALA A 316 19.20 4.59 32.14
C ALA A 316 18.72 4.10 33.51
N LEU A 317 17.47 3.62 33.61
CA LEU A 317 16.94 3.04 34.85
C LEU A 317 17.69 1.79 35.28
N ALA A 318 18.12 0.94 34.34
CA ALA A 318 18.93 -0.24 34.65
C ALA A 318 20.32 0.13 35.18
N LEU A 319 20.98 1.14 34.60
CA LEU A 319 22.27 1.65 35.06
C LEU A 319 22.16 2.31 36.44
N ILE A 320 21.13 3.13 36.67
CA ILE A 320 20.84 3.70 37.99
C ILE A 320 20.55 2.59 39.00
N GLY A 321 19.77 1.59 38.62
CA GLY A 321 19.50 0.41 39.45
C GLY A 321 20.79 -0.33 39.82
N LEU A 322 21.71 -0.51 38.87
CA LEU A 322 23.01 -1.11 39.13
C LEU A 322 23.87 -0.24 40.07
N ALA A 323 23.95 1.06 39.82
CA ALA A 323 24.69 2.00 40.67
C ALA A 323 24.16 2.02 42.12
N LEU A 324 22.83 2.03 42.27
CA LEU A 324 22.16 1.91 43.57
C LEU A 324 22.46 0.57 44.24
N ALA A 325 22.54 -0.53 43.49
CA ALA A 325 22.89 -1.84 44.01
C ALA A 325 24.34 -1.90 44.50
N VAL A 326 25.27 -1.26 43.80
CA VAL A 326 26.66 -1.09 44.24
C VAL A 326 26.70 -0.28 45.53
N TRP A 327 26.05 0.89 45.55
CA TRP A 327 26.03 1.77 46.72
C TRP A 327 25.39 1.11 47.95
N LYS A 328 24.31 0.34 47.75
CA LYS A 328 23.59 -0.38 48.81
C LYS A 328 24.11 -1.79 49.06
N LYS A 329 25.18 -2.20 48.37
CA LYS A 329 25.82 -3.52 48.47
C LYS A 329 24.82 -4.69 48.33
N LYS A 330 23.84 -4.56 47.43
CA LYS A 330 22.78 -5.55 47.20
C LYS A 330 23.28 -6.69 46.29
N LYS A 331 23.89 -7.70 46.92
CA LYS A 331 24.55 -8.85 46.27
C LYS A 331 23.74 -9.50 45.15
N THR A 332 22.46 -9.78 45.39
CA THR A 332 21.59 -10.43 44.40
C THR A 332 21.40 -9.61 43.13
N ILE A 333 21.31 -8.28 43.26
CA ILE A 333 21.21 -7.36 42.12
C ILE A 333 22.57 -7.18 41.44
N LEU A 334 23.67 -7.19 42.19
CA LEU A 334 25.02 -7.17 41.63
C LEU A 334 25.30 -8.39 40.75
N VAL A 335 24.88 -9.59 41.18
CA VAL A 335 24.97 -10.82 40.37
C VAL A 335 24.08 -10.74 39.14
N LEU A 336 22.87 -10.21 39.26
CA LEU A 336 22.01 -10.02 38.11
C LEU A 336 22.62 -9.02 37.10
N GLY A 337 23.21 -7.93 37.60
CA GLY A 337 23.82 -6.87 36.81
C GLY A 337 25.20 -7.20 36.24
N SER A 338 25.90 -8.23 36.75
CA SER A 338 27.21 -8.61 36.22
C SER A 338 27.12 -9.17 34.81
N TYR A 339 26.09 -9.96 34.49
CA TYR A 339 25.92 -10.52 33.16
C TYR A 339 25.84 -9.45 32.05
N PRO A 340 24.89 -8.49 32.09
CA PRO A 340 24.80 -7.51 31.01
C PRO A 340 26.05 -6.64 30.90
N MET A 341 26.73 -6.32 32.00
CA MET A 341 27.98 -5.55 31.97
C MET A 341 29.13 -6.34 31.35
N ILE A 342 29.34 -7.59 31.77
CA ILE A 342 30.42 -8.44 31.26
C ILE A 342 30.17 -8.78 29.79
N PHE A 343 28.93 -9.14 29.44
CA PHE A 343 28.54 -9.39 28.05
C PHE A 343 28.86 -8.17 27.20
N TYR A 344 28.40 -6.99 27.61
CA TYR A 344 28.57 -5.76 26.86
C TYR A 344 30.04 -5.40 26.67
N LEU A 345 30.83 -5.40 27.74
CA LEU A 345 32.25 -5.06 27.70
C LEU A 345 33.06 -6.03 26.83
N ALA A 346 32.87 -7.34 26.99
CA ALA A 346 33.61 -8.32 26.22
C ALA A 346 33.26 -8.26 24.72
N TYR A 347 31.97 -8.10 24.40
CA TYR A 347 31.55 -8.00 23.00
C TYR A 347 31.99 -6.70 22.35
N LEU A 348 31.87 -5.57 23.06
CA LEU A 348 32.30 -4.27 22.55
C LEU A 348 33.81 -4.24 22.29
N LEU A 349 34.62 -4.89 23.12
CA LEU A 349 36.07 -4.90 22.98
C LEU A 349 36.56 -5.95 21.97
N ILE A 350 36.01 -7.16 21.99
CA ILE A 350 36.63 -8.33 21.35
C ILE A 350 35.86 -8.83 20.12
N ALA A 351 34.53 -8.63 20.00
CA ALA A 351 33.75 -9.21 18.90
C ALA A 351 33.99 -8.51 17.56
N ASN A 352 34.01 -9.23 16.44
CA ASN A 352 34.21 -8.67 15.10
C ASN A 352 33.01 -7.81 14.65
N ARG A 353 31.79 -8.18 15.07
CA ARG A 353 30.55 -7.41 14.88
C ARG A 353 29.63 -7.63 16.07
N LEU A 354 28.87 -6.60 16.44
CA LEU A 354 27.80 -6.70 17.41
C LEU A 354 26.48 -6.46 16.66
N GLY A 355 25.60 -7.46 16.66
CA GLY A 355 24.33 -7.49 15.95
C GLY A 355 23.10 -7.22 16.86
N GLU A 356 21.92 -7.03 16.27
CA GLU A 356 20.68 -6.72 17.02
C GLU A 356 20.29 -7.95 17.83
N ARG A 357 20.43 -9.11 17.19
CA ARG A 357 20.29 -10.44 17.75
C ARG A 357 21.20 -10.73 18.95
N ASP A 358 22.33 -10.06 19.07
CA ASP A 358 23.27 -10.27 20.18
C ASP A 358 22.82 -9.55 21.46
N HIS A 359 21.91 -8.59 21.35
CA HIS A 359 21.39 -7.85 22.50
C HIS A 359 20.15 -8.51 23.13
N THR A 360 19.57 -9.56 22.53
CA THR A 360 18.31 -10.16 23.00
C THR A 360 18.42 -10.67 24.44
N SER A 361 19.53 -11.31 24.79
CA SER A 361 19.78 -11.85 26.12
C SER A 361 19.99 -10.78 27.20
N LEU A 362 20.27 -9.54 26.80
CA LEU A 362 20.43 -8.40 27.72
C LEU A 362 19.07 -7.86 28.18
N VAL A 363 17.99 -8.07 27.42
CA VAL A 363 16.69 -7.46 27.71
C VAL A 363 16.12 -7.89 29.07
N PRO A 364 16.03 -9.20 29.42
CA PRO A 364 15.46 -9.61 30.71
C PRO A 364 16.21 -9.06 31.94
N PRO A 365 17.56 -9.15 32.04
CA PRO A 365 18.27 -8.58 33.18
C PRO A 365 18.18 -7.05 33.22
N LEU A 366 18.23 -6.35 32.08
CA LEU A 366 18.04 -4.90 32.06
C LEU A 366 16.64 -4.51 32.56
N ALA A 367 15.59 -5.21 32.14
CA ALA A 367 14.24 -5.01 32.64
C ALA A 367 14.14 -5.24 34.15
N CYS A 368 14.82 -6.28 34.68
CA CYS A 368 14.88 -6.55 36.12
C CYS A 368 15.60 -5.44 36.90
N LEU A 369 16.73 -4.92 36.40
CA LEU A 369 17.46 -3.81 37.01
C LEU A 369 16.62 -2.53 37.03
N ALA A 370 15.94 -2.22 35.91
CA ALA A 370 15.05 -1.07 35.81
C ALA A 370 13.85 -1.20 36.77
N GLY A 371 13.21 -2.38 36.82
CA GLY A 371 12.14 -2.68 37.76
C GLY A 371 12.60 -2.56 39.22
N TRP A 372 13.81 -3.01 39.53
CA TRP A 372 14.39 -2.88 40.87
C TRP A 372 14.70 -1.42 41.23
N CYS A 373 15.15 -0.60 40.27
CA CYS A 373 15.31 0.84 40.46
C CYS A 373 13.98 1.51 40.86
N LEU A 374 12.91 1.25 40.10
CA LEU A 374 11.56 1.76 40.41
C LEU A 374 11.08 1.30 41.78
N TYR A 375 11.31 0.02 42.12
CA TYR A 375 11.01 -0.54 43.42
C TYR A 375 11.74 0.22 44.54
N TYR A 376 13.05 0.40 44.41
CA TYR A 376 13.87 1.08 45.43
C TYR A 376 13.43 2.54 45.63
N LEU A 377 13.20 3.28 44.54
CA LEU A 377 12.75 4.67 44.60
C LEU A 377 11.36 4.79 45.24
N ALA A 378 10.42 3.92 44.86
CA ALA A 378 9.10 3.90 45.48
C ALA A 378 9.19 3.61 46.99
N GLN A 379 10.02 2.66 47.39
CA GLN A 379 10.23 2.34 48.81
C GLN A 379 10.85 3.50 49.59
N LYS A 380 11.77 4.26 48.98
CA LYS A 380 12.47 5.37 49.63
C LYS A 380 11.59 6.62 49.77
N TRP A 381 10.72 6.92 48.79
CA TRP A 381 10.02 8.20 48.71
C TRP A 381 8.52 8.13 49.04
N LEU A 382 7.90 6.94 48.99
CA LEU A 382 6.47 6.79 49.24
C LEU A 382 6.20 6.05 50.56
N PRO A 383 5.34 6.59 51.44
CA PRO A 383 5.15 6.02 52.77
C PRO A 383 4.23 4.80 52.80
N ARG A 384 3.24 4.72 51.89
CA ARG A 384 2.19 3.69 51.92
C ARG A 384 2.42 2.60 50.86
N PRO A 385 2.25 1.30 51.18
CA PRO A 385 2.45 0.20 50.22
C PRO A 385 1.54 0.28 49.00
N GLY A 386 0.29 0.74 49.17
CA GLY A 386 -0.63 0.98 48.05
C GLY A 386 -0.12 2.05 47.08
N LEU A 387 0.40 3.17 47.60
CA LEU A 387 1.00 4.24 46.78
C LEU A 387 2.27 3.76 46.06
N ARG A 388 3.09 2.94 46.73
CA ARG A 388 4.28 2.32 46.10
C ARG A 388 3.89 1.45 44.91
N ALA A 389 2.91 0.56 45.11
CA ALA A 389 2.41 -0.31 44.06
C ALA A 389 1.82 0.51 42.90
N MET A 390 0.99 1.52 43.20
CA MET A 390 0.40 2.40 42.20
C MET A 390 1.47 3.16 41.41
N ALA A 391 2.46 3.76 42.07
CA ALA A 391 3.55 4.47 41.40
C ALA A 391 4.35 3.53 40.48
N ILE A 392 4.74 2.35 40.97
CA ILE A 392 5.45 1.33 40.17
C ILE A 392 4.61 0.92 38.95
N CYS A 393 3.33 0.65 39.14
CA CYS A 393 2.42 0.25 38.05
C CYS A 393 2.18 1.37 37.05
N LEU A 394 2.06 2.64 37.48
CA LEU A 394 1.88 3.77 36.59
C LEU A 394 3.15 4.06 35.78
N THR A 395 4.30 4.17 36.43
CA THR A 395 5.57 4.44 35.72
C THR A 395 5.98 3.25 34.86
N GLY A 396 5.89 2.04 35.41
CA GLY A 396 6.20 0.80 34.69
C GLY A 396 5.22 0.52 33.56
N GLY A 397 3.94 0.80 33.78
CA GLY A 397 2.89 0.70 32.77
C GLY A 397 3.09 1.70 31.63
N ALA A 398 3.48 2.95 31.93
CA ALA A 398 3.83 3.94 30.90
C ALA A 398 5.04 3.50 30.06
N LEU A 399 6.10 2.98 30.70
CA LEU A 399 7.25 2.43 29.98
C LEU A 399 6.86 1.22 29.12
N ALA A 400 6.06 0.32 29.67
CA ALA A 400 5.57 -0.86 28.96
C ALA A 400 4.63 -0.49 27.79
N LEU A 401 3.83 0.58 27.92
CA LEU A 401 2.99 1.11 26.86
C LEU A 401 3.83 1.68 25.71
N VAL A 402 4.85 2.49 26.01
CA VAL A 402 5.77 3.03 24.99
C VAL A 402 6.49 1.89 24.25
N SER A 403 6.99 0.90 24.99
CA SER A 403 7.59 -0.30 24.40
C SER A 403 6.58 -1.11 23.59
N GLY A 404 5.34 -1.23 24.08
CA GLY A 404 4.24 -1.93 23.40
C GLY A 404 3.84 -1.28 22.09
N LEU A 405 3.79 0.05 22.02
CA LEU A 405 3.55 0.78 20.77
C LEU A 405 4.69 0.53 19.77
N LYS A 406 5.95 0.60 20.20
CA LYS A 406 7.10 0.25 19.34
C LYS A 406 7.09 -1.22 18.91
N ALA A 407 6.66 -2.14 19.77
CA ALA A 407 6.55 -3.55 19.44
C ALA A 407 5.42 -3.82 18.44
N ALA A 408 4.27 -3.16 18.59
CA ALA A 408 3.17 -3.21 17.63
C ALA A 408 3.57 -2.64 16.26
N GLU A 409 4.37 -1.58 16.24
CA GLU A 409 4.96 -1.03 15.01
C GLU A 409 5.85 -2.08 14.32
N VAL A 410 6.70 -2.77 15.08
CA VAL A 410 7.55 -3.85 14.56
C VAL A 410 6.72 -5.00 13.99
N SER A 411 5.73 -5.51 14.72
CA SER A 411 4.84 -6.57 14.23
C SER A 411 4.08 -6.13 12.97
N TYR A 412 3.64 -4.87 12.92
CA TYR A 412 2.98 -4.32 11.73
C TYR A 412 3.90 -4.33 10.51
N ILE A 413 5.21 -4.09 10.66
CA ILE A 413 6.18 -4.19 9.55
C ILE A 413 6.25 -5.61 9.00
N TYR A 414 6.25 -6.64 9.86
CA TYR A 414 6.23 -8.04 9.40
C TYR A 414 4.89 -8.42 8.75
N TRP A 415 3.81 -7.70 9.04
CA TRP A 415 2.53 -7.87 8.36
C TRP A 415 2.52 -7.24 6.95
N GLN A 416 3.40 -6.27 6.67
CA GLN A 416 3.53 -5.66 5.35
C GLN A 416 4.39 -6.52 4.40
N ASP A 417 4.25 -6.28 3.10
CA ASP A 417 5.15 -6.87 2.10
C ASP A 417 6.57 -6.33 2.28
N ASP A 418 7.58 -7.21 2.22
CA ASP A 418 8.98 -6.82 2.32
C ASP A 418 9.38 -5.85 1.19
N THR A 419 10.22 -4.86 1.50
CA THR A 419 10.64 -3.83 0.52
C THR A 419 11.32 -4.41 -0.71
N ARG A 420 11.98 -5.57 -0.61
CA ARG A 420 12.57 -6.26 -1.77
C ARG A 420 11.52 -6.90 -2.66
N VAL A 421 10.42 -7.41 -2.09
CA VAL A 421 9.28 -7.93 -2.86
C VAL A 421 8.59 -6.79 -3.59
N GLN A 422 8.32 -5.69 -2.88
CA GLN A 422 7.75 -4.49 -3.48
C GLN A 422 8.63 -3.95 -4.62
N ALA A 423 9.94 -3.88 -4.41
CA ALA A 423 10.89 -3.47 -5.44
C ALA A 423 10.92 -4.46 -6.62
N THR A 424 10.83 -5.77 -6.37
CA THR A 424 10.78 -6.82 -7.41
C THR A 424 9.55 -6.64 -8.29
N GLN A 425 8.38 -6.50 -7.68
CA GLN A 425 7.11 -6.25 -8.37
C GLN A 425 7.21 -4.97 -9.19
N TRP A 426 7.64 -3.86 -8.59
CA TRP A 426 7.77 -2.59 -9.29
C TRP A 426 8.75 -2.66 -10.47
N ILE A 427 9.92 -3.29 -10.30
CA ILE A 427 10.91 -3.46 -11.37
C ILE A 427 10.31 -4.25 -12.54
N ASN A 428 9.63 -5.36 -12.24
CA ASN A 428 9.05 -6.24 -13.25
C ASN A 428 7.91 -5.57 -14.03
N HIS A 429 7.16 -4.67 -13.39
CA HIS A 429 6.01 -4.00 -14.02
C HIS A 429 6.34 -2.64 -14.66
N THR A 430 7.29 -1.89 -14.11
CA THR A 430 7.57 -0.50 -14.54
C THR A 430 8.75 -0.39 -15.51
N LEU A 431 9.81 -1.19 -15.35
CA LEU A 431 11.00 -1.06 -16.22
C LEU A 431 10.77 -1.67 -17.61
N PRO A 432 11.42 -1.16 -18.67
CA PRO A 432 11.34 -1.75 -20.02
C PRO A 432 11.68 -3.24 -20.05
N LEU A 433 11.04 -4.01 -20.93
CA LEU A 433 11.25 -5.46 -21.05
C LEU A 433 12.71 -5.87 -21.35
N ASP A 434 13.49 -4.99 -21.97
CA ASP A 434 14.91 -5.19 -22.32
C ASP A 434 15.88 -4.52 -21.32
N ALA A 435 15.38 -4.07 -20.16
CA ALA A 435 16.19 -3.48 -19.11
C ALA A 435 17.21 -4.47 -18.52
N THR A 436 18.40 -3.96 -18.21
CA THR A 436 19.41 -4.65 -17.39
C THR A 436 19.47 -4.02 -16.00
N VAL A 437 19.29 -4.83 -14.96
CA VAL A 437 19.22 -4.37 -13.57
C VAL A 437 20.41 -4.95 -12.79
N PHE A 438 21.31 -4.09 -12.35
CA PHE A 438 22.45 -4.44 -11.51
C PHE A 438 22.02 -4.46 -10.03
N VAL A 439 22.11 -5.62 -9.40
CA VAL A 439 21.63 -5.82 -8.02
C VAL A 439 22.77 -6.25 -7.11
N GLY A 440 22.82 -5.65 -5.92
CA GLY A 440 23.75 -5.97 -4.85
C GLY A 440 23.35 -7.21 -4.03
N ARG A 441 24.06 -7.45 -2.92
CA ARG A 441 23.64 -8.48 -1.95
C ARG A 441 22.38 -8.02 -1.22
N TYR A 442 21.47 -8.94 -0.91
CA TYR A 442 20.19 -8.65 -0.25
C TYR A 442 19.33 -7.63 -1.02
N GLY A 443 19.47 -7.57 -2.34
CA GLY A 443 18.53 -6.88 -3.22
C GLY A 443 17.44 -7.83 -3.76
N PRO A 444 16.59 -7.34 -4.68
CA PRO A 444 15.59 -8.14 -5.40
C PRO A 444 16.15 -9.41 -6.05
N GLU A 445 15.46 -10.54 -5.90
CA GLU A 445 15.93 -11.86 -6.41
C GLU A 445 15.20 -12.30 -7.69
N ASP A 446 13.87 -12.26 -7.71
CA ASP A 446 13.00 -12.80 -8.78
C ASP A 446 12.71 -11.78 -9.89
N LEU A 447 13.76 -11.29 -10.52
CA LEU A 447 13.65 -10.34 -11.63
C LEU A 447 13.40 -11.04 -12.97
N THR A 448 12.35 -10.62 -13.67
CA THR A 448 12.06 -11.01 -15.07
C THR A 448 12.96 -10.28 -16.08
N ARG A 449 13.63 -9.22 -15.63
CA ARG A 449 14.59 -8.41 -16.41
C ARG A 449 15.99 -9.01 -16.33
N LYS A 450 16.87 -8.64 -17.27
CA LYS A 450 18.25 -9.15 -17.27
C LYS A 450 18.96 -8.69 -15.99
N ARG A 451 19.43 -9.64 -15.17
CA ARG A 451 20.10 -9.35 -13.90
C ARG A 451 21.61 -9.27 -14.09
N GLY A 452 22.22 -8.20 -13.57
CA GLY A 452 23.66 -8.01 -13.44
C GLY A 452 24.09 -7.94 -11.98
N ASN A 453 25.38 -8.16 -11.69
CA ASN A 453 25.94 -7.98 -10.35
C ASN A 453 26.40 -6.53 -10.17
N LEU A 454 25.91 -5.85 -9.13
CA LEU A 454 26.27 -4.45 -8.84
C LEU A 454 27.77 -4.26 -8.61
N GLY A 455 28.44 -5.24 -8.00
CA GLY A 455 29.89 -5.18 -7.76
C GLY A 455 30.72 -5.18 -9.05
N ASN A 456 30.15 -5.63 -10.18
CA ASN A 456 30.85 -5.64 -11.47
C ASN A 456 30.89 -4.25 -12.13
N ILE A 457 30.05 -3.30 -11.71
CA ILE A 457 30.01 -1.94 -12.27
C ILE A 457 31.38 -1.26 -12.11
N ARG A 458 32.12 -1.54 -11.03
CA ARG A 458 33.46 -0.97 -10.80
C ARG A 458 34.48 -1.28 -11.90
N ASN A 459 34.27 -2.39 -12.62
CA ASN A 459 35.18 -2.84 -13.68
C ASN A 459 34.77 -2.27 -15.05
N LEU A 460 33.64 -1.56 -15.13
CA LEU A 460 33.11 -0.97 -16.36
C LEU A 460 33.45 0.52 -16.42
N LYS A 461 33.88 0.99 -17.58
CA LYS A 461 34.01 2.43 -17.85
C LYS A 461 32.62 3.09 -17.90
N PRO A 462 32.46 4.39 -17.55
CA PRO A 462 31.18 5.10 -17.65
C PRO A 462 30.42 4.87 -18.97
N GLY A 463 31.10 4.95 -20.12
CA GLY A 463 30.49 4.68 -21.43
C GLY A 463 30.00 3.24 -21.66
N GLN A 464 30.33 2.29 -20.79
CA GLN A 464 29.89 0.89 -20.89
C GLN A 464 28.65 0.58 -20.05
N TYR A 465 28.41 1.34 -18.96
CA TYR A 465 27.26 1.10 -18.08
C TYR A 465 26.20 2.19 -18.14
N ILE A 466 26.53 3.44 -18.49
CA ILE A 466 25.56 4.52 -18.64
C ILE A 466 24.68 4.23 -19.85
N SER A 467 23.41 3.92 -19.61
CA SER A 467 22.44 3.60 -20.66
C SER A 467 21.02 3.84 -20.17
N GLN A 468 20.13 4.24 -21.08
CA GLN A 468 18.69 4.35 -20.82
C GLN A 468 18.03 3.01 -20.46
N LYS A 469 18.74 1.89 -20.69
CA LYS A 469 18.28 0.53 -20.40
C LYS A 469 18.94 -0.09 -19.16
N ASN A 470 19.92 0.58 -18.57
CA ASN A 470 20.67 0.06 -17.42
C ASN A 470 20.24 0.75 -16.13
N TYR A 471 20.01 -0.06 -15.11
CA TYR A 471 19.51 0.36 -13.80
C TYR A 471 20.35 -0.28 -12.69
N ALA A 472 20.51 0.41 -11.57
CA ALA A 472 21.23 -0.07 -10.40
C ALA A 472 20.31 -0.09 -9.18
N VAL A 473 20.39 -1.14 -8.38
CA VAL A 473 19.61 -1.28 -7.15
C VAL A 473 20.55 -1.26 -5.95
N TYR A 474 20.32 -0.29 -5.07
CA TYR A 474 21.00 -0.13 -3.79
C TYR A 474 20.13 -0.72 -2.68
N SER A 475 20.70 -1.60 -1.85
CA SER A 475 20.09 -2.15 -0.65
C SER A 475 20.89 -1.72 0.58
N SER A 476 20.25 -1.02 1.51
CA SER A 476 20.93 -0.64 2.77
C SER A 476 21.46 -1.84 3.57
N LEU A 477 20.87 -3.04 3.42
CA LEU A 477 21.36 -4.24 4.10
C LEU A 477 22.70 -4.73 3.54
N GLY A 478 22.89 -4.60 2.22
CA GLY A 478 24.11 -4.97 1.52
C GLY A 478 25.14 -3.85 1.49
N GLU A 479 24.77 -2.70 0.92
CA GLU A 479 25.68 -1.61 0.60
C GLU A 479 26.02 -0.73 1.80
N ALA A 480 25.06 -0.41 2.67
CA ALA A 480 25.33 0.40 3.87
C ALA A 480 26.26 -0.32 4.87
N ALA A 481 26.51 -1.62 4.66
CA ALA A 481 27.44 -2.39 5.47
C ALA A 481 28.91 -2.04 5.28
N HIS A 482 29.23 -1.15 4.35
CA HIS A 482 30.59 -0.78 3.98
C HIS A 482 30.99 0.62 4.43
N PHE A 483 30.16 1.26 5.27
CA PHE A 483 30.35 2.61 5.78
C PHE A 483 30.57 2.60 7.30
N HIS A 484 31.45 3.48 7.76
CA HIS A 484 31.64 3.80 9.17
C HIS A 484 30.43 4.56 9.72
N TRP A 485 30.03 4.23 10.94
CA TRP A 485 28.79 4.70 11.54
C TRP A 485 28.75 6.21 11.78
N PHE A 486 29.86 6.79 12.26
CA PHE A 486 29.91 8.20 12.67
C PHE A 486 30.28 9.15 11.53
N THR A 487 31.21 8.75 10.66
CA THR A 487 31.74 9.61 9.59
C THR A 487 31.03 9.39 8.25
N GLY A 488 30.43 8.21 8.03
CA GLY A 488 29.94 7.81 6.71
C GLY A 488 31.06 7.56 5.70
N ASN A 489 32.30 7.39 6.15
CA ASN A 489 33.43 7.00 5.30
C ASN A 489 33.38 5.52 4.97
N THR A 490 33.94 5.16 3.83
CA THR A 490 33.95 3.81 3.28
C THR A 490 35.25 3.11 3.65
N TYR A 491 35.17 1.86 4.13
CA TYR A 491 36.36 1.08 4.51
C TYR A 491 36.58 -0.17 3.63
N THR A 492 35.83 -0.27 2.52
CA THR A 492 36.05 -1.32 1.52
C THR A 492 35.85 -0.76 0.11
N PRO A 493 36.50 -1.35 -0.91
CA PRO A 493 36.26 -0.96 -2.31
C PRO A 493 34.80 -1.11 -2.78
N ARG A 494 34.01 -1.98 -2.13
CA ARG A 494 32.57 -2.08 -2.40
C ARG A 494 31.79 -0.89 -1.85
N GLY A 495 32.26 -0.30 -0.75
CA GLY A 495 31.73 0.95 -0.21
C GLY A 495 31.88 2.10 -1.19
N GLU A 496 33.00 2.18 -1.93
CA GLU A 496 33.17 3.21 -2.97
C GLU A 496 32.12 3.11 -4.07
N VAL A 497 31.80 1.89 -4.53
CA VAL A 497 30.71 1.68 -5.50
C VAL A 497 29.37 2.13 -4.91
N ALA A 498 29.10 1.78 -3.66
CA ALA A 498 27.88 2.19 -2.96
C ALA A 498 27.77 3.72 -2.80
N LYS A 499 28.90 4.41 -2.59
CA LYS A 499 29.00 5.87 -2.49
C LYS A 499 28.83 6.56 -3.85
N MET A 500 29.33 5.93 -4.92
CA MET A 500 29.22 6.40 -6.30
C MET A 500 27.76 6.44 -6.80
N ILE A 501 26.95 5.41 -6.49
CA ILE A 501 25.58 5.29 -7.01
C ILE A 501 24.72 6.54 -6.76
N PRO A 502 24.46 7.00 -5.52
CA PRO A 502 23.63 8.18 -5.29
C PRO A 502 24.27 9.49 -5.77
N ARG A 503 25.58 9.52 -6.02
CA ARG A 503 26.30 10.69 -6.52
C ARG A 503 26.22 10.83 -8.04
N ASP A 504 26.30 9.70 -8.74
CA ASP A 504 26.54 9.65 -10.19
C ASP A 504 25.33 9.08 -10.97
N MET A 505 24.28 8.62 -10.29
CA MET A 505 23.09 8.01 -10.91
C MET A 505 21.78 8.69 -10.46
N GLU A 506 20.82 8.78 -11.38
CA GLU A 506 19.50 9.37 -11.15
C GLU A 506 18.60 8.42 -10.34
N LEU A 507 18.08 8.88 -9.20
CA LEU A 507 17.12 8.14 -8.38
C LEU A 507 15.76 8.11 -9.06
N ILE A 508 15.22 6.92 -9.31
CA ILE A 508 13.90 6.77 -9.95
C ILE A 508 12.83 6.22 -9.00
N LYS A 509 13.20 5.43 -7.99
CA LYS A 509 12.27 4.90 -7.00
C LYS A 509 12.95 4.51 -5.70
N GLU A 510 12.21 4.58 -4.59
CA GLU A 510 12.66 4.17 -3.26
C GLU A 510 11.54 3.36 -2.58
N PHE A 511 11.92 2.37 -1.78
CA PHE A 511 11.01 1.52 -0.98
C PHE A 511 11.50 1.48 0.46
N ASP A 512 10.63 1.82 1.41
CA ASP A 512 10.96 1.83 2.83
C ASP A 512 9.73 1.67 3.74
N LEU A 513 9.80 0.77 4.73
CA LEU A 513 8.71 0.60 5.69
C LEU A 513 8.86 1.50 6.92
N LYS A 514 10.09 1.87 7.31
CA LYS A 514 10.37 2.57 8.58
C LYS A 514 11.45 3.65 8.54
N THR A 515 12.21 3.82 7.47
CA THR A 515 13.46 4.61 7.52
C THR A 515 13.22 6.10 7.88
N PRO A 516 13.72 6.58 9.04
CA PRO A 516 13.61 7.99 9.41
C PRO A 516 14.45 8.89 8.49
N ASP A 517 14.06 10.15 8.32
CA ASP A 517 14.73 11.05 7.39
C ASP A 517 16.21 11.30 7.75
N ASP A 518 16.57 11.32 9.03
CA ASP A 518 17.97 11.47 9.45
C ASP A 518 18.86 10.27 9.11
N TRP A 519 18.25 9.08 8.99
CA TRP A 519 18.98 7.87 8.59
C TRP A 519 19.23 7.86 7.08
N ARG A 520 18.45 8.62 6.31
CA ARG A 520 18.67 8.82 4.86
C ARG A 520 19.89 9.70 4.57
N LYS A 521 20.31 10.53 5.54
CA LYS A 521 21.41 11.50 5.39
C LYS A 521 22.80 10.93 5.66
N LEU A 522 22.91 9.90 6.51
CA LEU A 522 24.19 9.30 6.91
C LEU A 522 24.24 7.82 6.48
N PRO A 523 25.05 7.46 5.46
CA PRO A 523 25.22 6.07 5.08
C PRO A 523 25.89 5.28 6.21
N GLY A 524 25.47 4.03 6.42
CA GLY A 524 25.97 3.17 7.51
C GLY A 524 24.96 2.91 8.63
N LYS A 525 23.99 3.81 8.83
CA LYS A 525 22.88 3.59 9.75
C LYS A 525 21.85 2.62 9.17
N ARG A 526 21.44 1.59 9.92
CA ARG A 526 20.48 0.56 9.48
C ARG A 526 19.32 0.32 10.47
N PRO A 527 18.08 0.72 10.14
CA PRO A 527 17.00 0.79 11.12
C PRO A 527 16.59 -0.61 11.59
N PHE A 528 16.14 -0.71 12.84
CA PHE A 528 15.56 -1.92 13.41
C PHE A 528 14.08 -2.06 13.01
N PRO A 529 13.61 -3.24 12.53
CA PRO A 529 14.39 -4.47 12.28
C PRO A 529 15.15 -4.42 10.95
N ILE A 530 16.42 -4.80 10.99
CA ILE A 530 17.33 -4.62 9.85
C ILE A 530 16.98 -5.48 8.62
N PHE A 531 16.38 -6.66 8.82
CA PHE A 531 16.17 -7.63 7.75
C PHE A 531 14.81 -7.56 7.05
N VAL A 532 13.82 -6.82 7.57
CA VAL A 532 12.46 -6.75 6.96
C VAL A 532 12.11 -5.35 6.47
N SER A 533 12.88 -4.33 6.85
CA SER A 533 12.75 -2.97 6.30
C SER A 533 14.08 -2.44 5.73
N PRO A 534 14.81 -3.17 4.86
CA PRO A 534 15.94 -2.57 4.20
C PRO A 534 15.45 -1.47 3.25
N LEU A 535 16.04 -0.29 3.35
CA LEU A 535 15.87 0.75 2.35
C LEU A 535 16.37 0.23 0.99
N ILE A 536 15.48 0.12 0.01
CA ILE A 536 15.80 -0.24 -1.36
C ILE A 536 15.63 1.01 -2.23
N ARG A 537 16.66 1.34 -3.01
CA ARG A 537 16.61 2.44 -3.99
C ARG A 537 16.96 1.92 -5.36
N VAL A 538 16.14 2.28 -6.34
CA VAL A 538 16.36 1.97 -7.75
C VAL A 538 16.82 3.25 -8.44
N TYR A 539 17.95 3.14 -9.14
CA TYR A 539 18.55 4.23 -9.89
C TYR A 539 18.60 3.88 -11.38
N SER A 540 18.44 4.89 -12.23
CA SER A 540 18.89 4.81 -13.62
C SER A 540 20.37 5.12 -13.68
N THR A 541 21.13 4.42 -14.51
CA THR A 541 22.56 4.73 -14.71
C THR A 541 22.84 6.07 -15.41
N LEU A 542 21.78 6.81 -15.78
CA LEU A 542 21.89 8.19 -16.27
C LEU A 542 22.35 9.12 -15.14
N PRO A 543 23.10 10.20 -15.47
CA PRO A 543 23.59 11.14 -14.45
C PRO A 543 22.43 11.84 -13.74
N PRO A 544 22.58 12.22 -12.46
CA PRO A 544 21.52 12.86 -11.73
C PRO A 544 21.14 14.20 -12.36
N LYS A 545 19.84 14.46 -12.48
CA LYS A 545 19.32 15.69 -13.10
C LYS A 545 18.17 16.24 -12.26
N GLN A 546 18.32 17.47 -11.79
CA GLN A 546 17.27 18.11 -10.99
C GLN A 546 16.04 18.41 -11.85
N ILE A 547 14.87 17.95 -11.39
CA ILE A 547 13.56 18.32 -11.97
C ILE A 547 13.25 19.76 -11.54
N THR A 548 13.26 20.69 -12.49
CA THR A 548 13.08 22.14 -12.25
C THR A 548 11.61 22.54 -12.27
N HIS A 549 10.80 21.92 -13.12
CA HIS A 549 9.38 22.24 -13.30
C HIS A 549 8.55 20.97 -13.42
N PRO A 550 8.24 20.29 -12.29
CA PRO A 550 7.30 19.18 -12.28
C PRO A 550 5.91 19.69 -12.68
N PHE A 551 5.13 18.82 -13.31
CA PHE A 551 3.77 19.14 -13.75
C PHE A 551 2.81 17.99 -13.41
N PRO A 552 1.51 18.26 -13.24
CA PRO A 552 0.57 17.21 -12.86
C PRO A 552 0.41 16.17 -13.98
N ILE A 553 0.71 14.90 -13.69
CA ILE A 553 0.63 13.78 -14.63
C ILE A 553 -0.24 12.67 -14.05
N GLY A 554 -1.19 12.18 -14.86
CA GLY A 554 -1.95 10.98 -14.54
C GLY A 554 -1.24 9.75 -15.10
N HIS A 555 -0.61 8.95 -14.25
CA HIS A 555 0.11 7.75 -14.67
C HIS A 555 -0.83 6.54 -14.86
N PRO A 556 -0.56 5.64 -15.82
CA PRO A 556 -1.18 4.32 -15.87
C PRO A 556 -1.04 3.59 -14.55
N SER A 557 -2.09 2.85 -14.18
CA SER A 557 -2.05 2.01 -12.99
C SER A 557 -1.37 0.67 -13.26
N GLN A 558 -0.82 0.07 -12.21
CA GLN A 558 -0.34 -1.31 -12.20
C GLN A 558 -0.86 -2.03 -10.96
N LEU A 559 -0.83 -3.37 -10.97
CA LEU A 559 -1.24 -4.22 -9.85
C LEU A 559 -2.67 -3.96 -9.36
N THR A 560 -3.55 -3.52 -10.26
CA THR A 560 -4.93 -3.13 -9.94
C THR A 560 -5.75 -4.27 -9.34
N ASN A 561 -5.39 -5.51 -9.66
CA ASN A 561 -6.07 -6.71 -9.18
C ASN A 561 -5.55 -7.24 -7.85
N ASP A 562 -4.41 -6.77 -7.37
CA ASP A 562 -3.85 -7.22 -6.10
C ASP A 562 -4.67 -6.64 -4.97
N LYS A 563 -5.23 -7.49 -4.10
CA LYS A 563 -6.22 -7.03 -3.10
C LYS A 563 -5.60 -6.31 -1.93
N TYR A 564 -4.30 -6.45 -1.76
CA TYR A 564 -3.50 -5.74 -0.80
C TYR A 564 -2.24 -5.31 -1.51
N LEU A 565 -1.81 -4.07 -1.28
CA LEU A 565 -0.53 -3.57 -1.77
C LEU A 565 -0.09 -2.39 -0.91
N PHE A 566 1.15 -2.44 -0.46
CA PHE A 566 1.84 -1.28 0.09
C PHE A 566 2.36 -0.42 -1.07
N ALA A 567 1.78 0.76 -1.24
CA ALA A 567 1.97 1.62 -2.40
C ALA A 567 2.87 2.82 -2.05
N GLU A 568 4.13 2.72 -2.48
CA GLU A 568 5.10 3.82 -2.44
C GLU A 568 4.70 4.93 -3.43
N THR A 569 4.37 6.12 -2.93
CA THR A 569 3.98 7.29 -3.74
C THR A 569 5.08 8.35 -3.84
N ASN A 570 6.32 7.99 -3.50
CA ASN A 570 7.53 8.80 -3.71
C ASN A 570 8.00 8.77 -5.18
N ASN A 571 8.77 9.80 -5.57
CA ASN A 571 9.35 9.98 -6.92
C ASN A 571 8.36 9.61 -8.05
N PRO A 572 7.17 10.24 -8.10
CA PRO A 572 6.09 9.80 -8.98
C PRO A 572 6.40 9.99 -10.48
N ASP A 573 7.26 10.96 -10.85
CA ASP A 573 7.48 11.38 -12.25
C ASP A 573 7.94 10.24 -13.18
N TYR A 574 8.68 9.27 -12.66
CA TYR A 574 9.20 8.11 -13.41
C TYR A 574 8.55 6.78 -13.02
N SER A 575 7.45 6.82 -12.26
CA SER A 575 6.77 5.63 -11.73
C SER A 575 5.35 5.52 -12.25
N GLN A 576 4.88 4.28 -12.43
CA GLN A 576 3.46 4.01 -12.63
C GLN A 576 2.69 4.13 -11.31
N ASN A 577 1.35 4.20 -11.38
CA ASN A 577 0.48 4.42 -10.24
C ASN A 577 0.09 3.11 -9.51
N ASN A 578 0.46 2.97 -8.23
CA ASN A 578 0.15 1.82 -7.38
C ASN A 578 -1.01 2.06 -6.40
N SER A 579 -1.55 3.27 -6.36
CA SER A 579 -2.59 3.68 -5.41
C SER A 579 -4.00 3.18 -5.76
N LEU A 580 -4.16 2.54 -6.91
CA LEU A 580 -5.44 2.08 -7.44
C LEU A 580 -5.65 0.59 -7.17
N VAL A 581 -6.87 0.22 -6.77
CA VAL A 581 -7.29 -1.18 -6.60
C VAL A 581 -8.70 -1.41 -7.15
N ILE A 582 -8.93 -2.62 -7.63
CA ILE A 582 -10.25 -3.12 -8.04
C ILE A 582 -10.55 -4.41 -7.29
N THR A 583 -11.67 -4.47 -6.58
CA THR A 583 -12.08 -5.64 -5.77
C THR A 583 -12.27 -6.92 -6.61
N GLY A 584 -12.74 -6.79 -7.85
CA GLY A 584 -12.92 -7.92 -8.78
C GLY A 584 -13.84 -9.00 -8.21
N GLN A 585 -13.31 -10.20 -7.97
CA GLN A 585 -14.04 -11.36 -7.42
C GLN A 585 -14.03 -11.44 -5.89
N THR A 586 -13.44 -10.47 -5.21
CA THR A 586 -13.33 -10.46 -3.74
C THR A 586 -14.21 -9.38 -3.12
N LYS A 587 -14.59 -9.57 -1.85
CA LYS A 587 -15.35 -8.57 -1.09
C LYS A 587 -14.46 -7.52 -0.41
N LYS A 588 -13.14 -7.70 -0.35
CA LYS A 588 -12.23 -6.78 0.36
C LYS A 588 -11.05 -6.39 -0.52
N ALA A 589 -10.67 -5.12 -0.46
CA ALA A 589 -9.45 -4.61 -1.05
C ALA A 589 -8.84 -3.54 -0.14
N GLU A 590 -7.51 -3.44 -0.13
CA GLU A 590 -6.74 -2.55 0.73
C GLU A 590 -5.52 -2.00 -0.02
N ARG A 591 -5.23 -0.72 0.22
CA ARG A 591 -4.07 0.01 -0.30
C ARG A 591 -3.47 0.81 0.84
N VAL A 592 -2.18 0.63 1.08
CA VAL A 592 -1.47 1.36 2.13
C VAL A 592 -0.54 2.37 1.46
N LEU A 593 -0.83 3.67 1.57
CA LEU A 593 0.00 4.70 0.95
C LEU A 593 1.22 5.02 1.80
N ARG A 594 2.39 5.08 1.15
CA ARG A 594 3.67 5.51 1.72
C ARG A 594 4.24 6.66 0.88
N PRO A 595 3.99 7.92 1.26
CA PRO A 595 4.60 9.08 0.59
C PRO A 595 6.00 9.37 1.13
N SER A 596 6.74 10.24 0.44
CA SER A 596 7.99 10.83 0.94
C SER A 596 7.76 11.81 2.09
N GLU A 597 6.59 12.43 2.18
CA GLU A 597 6.24 13.43 3.18
C GLU A 597 4.85 13.16 3.76
N PRO A 598 4.53 13.61 4.99
CA PRO A 598 3.19 13.44 5.55
C PRO A 598 2.07 13.94 4.63
N LEU A 599 1.01 13.13 4.49
CA LEU A 599 -0.18 13.49 3.72
C LEU A 599 -1.09 14.31 4.61
N GLU A 600 -1.45 15.49 4.13
CA GLU A 600 -2.47 16.30 4.78
C GLU A 600 -3.85 15.97 4.23
N GLU A 601 -3.91 15.58 2.96
CA GLU A 601 -5.15 15.33 2.26
C GLU A 601 -4.98 14.29 1.15
N VAL A 602 -5.99 13.44 0.99
CA VAL A 602 -6.08 12.44 -0.08
C VAL A 602 -7.47 12.55 -0.71
N LEU A 603 -7.52 12.55 -2.04
CA LEU A 603 -8.79 12.39 -2.77
C LEU A 603 -9.04 10.90 -3.01
N VAL A 604 -10.11 10.39 -2.41
CA VAL A 604 -10.60 9.03 -2.62
C VAL A 604 -11.67 9.06 -3.71
N GLU A 605 -11.41 8.40 -4.83
CA GLU A 605 -12.37 8.20 -5.92
C GLU A 605 -12.83 6.73 -5.93
N LEU A 606 -14.09 6.49 -5.55
CA LEU A 606 -14.73 5.18 -5.61
C LEU A 606 -15.64 5.11 -6.83
N THR A 607 -15.39 4.15 -7.71
CA THR A 607 -16.17 3.96 -8.93
C THR A 607 -16.75 2.56 -8.94
N HIS A 608 -18.07 2.45 -9.05
CA HIS A 608 -18.72 1.15 -9.23
C HIS A 608 -18.67 0.73 -10.70
N LEU A 609 -18.04 -0.41 -10.98
CA LEU A 609 -17.90 -0.97 -12.34
C LEU A 609 -18.84 -2.16 -12.59
N GLY A 610 -19.69 -2.53 -11.62
CA GLY A 610 -20.58 -3.67 -11.69
C GLY A 610 -22.03 -3.30 -12.01
N GLU A 611 -22.90 -4.32 -12.02
CA GLU A 611 -24.27 -4.21 -12.54
C GLU A 611 -25.33 -4.01 -11.45
N HIS A 612 -25.03 -4.36 -10.21
CA HIS A 612 -25.97 -4.28 -9.09
C HIS A 612 -25.45 -3.33 -8.00
N PRO A 613 -26.30 -2.53 -7.33
CA PRO A 613 -25.90 -1.71 -6.20
C PRO A 613 -25.16 -2.53 -5.13
N VAL A 614 -24.15 -1.93 -4.51
CA VAL A 614 -23.31 -2.59 -3.51
C VAL A 614 -23.12 -1.70 -2.30
N GLU A 615 -23.30 -2.27 -1.12
CA GLU A 615 -22.92 -1.62 0.13
C GLU A 615 -21.40 -1.66 0.26
N VAL A 616 -20.79 -0.48 0.40
CA VAL A 616 -19.36 -0.29 0.57
C VAL A 616 -19.13 0.24 1.98
N HIS A 617 -18.38 -0.52 2.76
CA HIS A 617 -17.73 -0.05 3.97
C HIS A 617 -16.32 0.39 3.61
N PHE A 618 -16.00 1.66 3.83
CA PHE A 618 -14.69 2.24 3.56
C PHE A 618 -14.02 2.57 4.88
N ASP A 619 -12.77 2.15 5.04
CA ASP A 619 -11.96 2.34 6.25
C ASP A 619 -10.65 3.05 5.94
N GLN A 620 -10.25 3.95 6.84
CA GLN A 620 -8.95 4.62 6.86
C GLN A 620 -8.25 4.21 8.17
N GLY A 621 -7.78 2.96 8.22
CA GLY A 621 -7.36 2.33 9.48
C GLY A 621 -8.56 1.93 10.37
N PRO A 622 -8.31 1.35 11.56
CA PRO A 622 -9.34 0.69 12.37
C PRO A 622 -10.30 1.61 13.14
N LEU A 623 -10.07 2.93 13.12
CA LEU A 623 -10.85 3.90 13.92
C LEU A 623 -11.75 4.80 13.07
N THR A 624 -11.59 4.80 11.76
CA THR A 624 -12.27 5.72 10.85
C THR A 624 -12.87 4.92 9.71
N GLY A 625 -14.19 4.74 9.77
CA GLY A 625 -14.95 4.00 8.76
C GLY A 625 -16.24 4.70 8.38
N ALA A 626 -16.69 4.51 7.15
CA ALA A 626 -17.96 4.99 6.65
C ALA A 626 -18.62 3.94 5.76
N SER A 627 -19.92 3.70 5.96
CA SER A 627 -20.71 2.82 5.10
C SER A 627 -21.63 3.62 4.20
N PHE A 628 -21.75 3.23 2.94
CA PHE A 628 -22.69 3.82 2.00
C PHE A 628 -23.01 2.86 0.86
N LEU A 629 -24.16 3.08 0.23
CA LEU A 629 -24.57 2.35 -0.96
C LEU A 629 -23.96 3.01 -2.22
N LEU A 630 -23.27 2.22 -3.05
CA LEU A 630 -22.72 2.66 -4.33
C LEU A 630 -23.49 1.97 -5.46
N HIS A 631 -23.98 2.74 -6.44
CA HIS A 631 -24.77 2.23 -7.55
C HIS A 631 -23.94 2.05 -8.84
N PRO A 632 -24.37 1.18 -9.77
CA PRO A 632 -23.67 0.90 -11.03
C PRO A 632 -23.26 2.16 -11.79
N GLY A 633 -21.97 2.33 -12.07
CA GLY A 633 -21.40 3.48 -12.79
C GLY A 633 -21.29 4.77 -11.98
N GLN A 634 -21.75 4.79 -10.72
CA GLN A 634 -21.59 5.94 -9.83
C GLN A 634 -20.11 6.13 -9.48
N VAL A 635 -19.69 7.40 -9.45
CA VAL A 635 -18.37 7.80 -8.95
C VAL A 635 -18.57 8.68 -7.72
N ARG A 636 -18.14 8.19 -6.56
CA ARG A 636 -18.06 8.98 -5.33
C ARG A 636 -16.65 9.54 -5.19
N ARG A 637 -16.54 10.82 -4.88
CA ARG A 637 -15.27 11.52 -4.69
C ARG A 637 -15.30 12.24 -3.36
N GLU A 638 -14.31 11.99 -2.52
CA GLU A 638 -14.25 12.58 -1.19
C GLU A 638 -12.81 12.91 -0.84
N PHE A 639 -12.60 14.10 -0.28
CA PHE A 639 -11.31 14.50 0.25
C PHE A 639 -11.28 14.15 1.73
N ILE A 640 -10.25 13.40 2.14
CA ILE A 640 -10.08 12.92 3.51
C ILE A 640 -8.74 13.39 4.03
N ASN A 641 -8.70 13.79 5.29
CA ASN A 641 -7.46 14.02 6.03
C ASN A 641 -6.99 12.68 6.61
N PRO A 642 -5.94 12.05 6.04
CA PRO A 642 -5.60 10.69 6.40
C PRO A 642 -4.82 10.65 7.73
N MET A 643 -5.05 9.62 8.53
CA MET A 643 -4.31 9.37 9.77
C MET A 643 -3.31 8.24 9.59
N CYS A 644 -2.14 8.35 10.22
CA CYS A 644 -1.17 7.26 10.21
C CYS A 644 -1.71 6.06 10.98
N TRP A 645 -1.45 4.85 10.46
CA TRP A 645 -1.72 3.63 11.21
C TRP A 645 -0.61 2.58 11.01
N PRO A 646 -0.03 2.05 12.10
CA PRO A 646 -0.24 2.46 13.49
C PRO A 646 0.11 3.94 13.73
N PRO A 647 -0.49 4.65 14.71
CA PRO A 647 -0.31 6.09 14.87
C PRO A 647 1.15 6.54 15.06
N GLN A 648 1.98 5.66 15.64
CA GLN A 648 3.41 5.86 15.84
C GLN A 648 4.26 5.67 14.57
N MET A 649 3.70 5.05 13.51
CA MET A 649 4.38 4.83 12.25
C MET A 649 4.07 5.99 11.30
N GLU A 650 4.96 6.97 11.27
CA GLU A 650 4.80 8.15 10.41
C GLU A 650 4.71 7.75 8.93
N ARG A 651 3.93 8.51 8.15
CA ARG A 651 3.76 8.37 6.69
C ARG A 651 3.25 6.99 6.24
N VAL A 652 2.43 6.30 7.02
CA VAL A 652 1.79 5.04 6.60
C VAL A 652 0.27 5.15 6.72
N TYR A 653 -0.42 5.15 5.59
CA TYR A 653 -1.85 5.45 5.52
C TYR A 653 -2.63 4.30 4.86
N PRO A 654 -3.19 3.35 5.63
CA PRO A 654 -4.02 2.29 5.09
C PRO A 654 -5.42 2.80 4.72
N PHE A 655 -5.89 2.33 3.57
CA PHE A 655 -7.23 2.54 3.05
C PHE A 655 -7.81 1.20 2.63
N ALA A 656 -8.95 0.81 3.18
CA ALA A 656 -9.62 -0.43 2.85
C ALA A 656 -11.06 -0.20 2.41
N ILE A 657 -11.54 -1.08 1.54
CA ILE A 657 -12.96 -1.19 1.21
C ILE A 657 -13.41 -2.63 1.44
N GLN A 658 -14.56 -2.80 2.09
CA GLN A 658 -15.25 -4.05 2.27
C GLN A 658 -16.66 -3.94 1.69
N LEU A 659 -17.04 -4.91 0.86
CA LEU A 659 -18.28 -4.93 0.11
C LEU A 659 -19.26 -5.93 0.74
N GLY A 660 -20.56 -5.58 0.81
CA GLY A 660 -21.60 -6.51 1.26
C GLY A 660 -21.72 -7.75 0.35
N MET A 661 -21.48 -7.56 -0.96
CA MET A 661 -21.46 -8.62 -1.97
C MET A 661 -20.34 -8.42 -2.99
N VAL A 662 -19.96 -9.49 -3.69
CA VAL A 662 -18.88 -9.43 -4.68
C VAL A 662 -19.36 -8.60 -5.88
N GLN A 663 -18.73 -7.44 -6.07
CA GLN A 663 -18.94 -6.54 -7.19
C GLN A 663 -17.61 -5.85 -7.52
N PRO A 664 -17.32 -5.52 -8.79
CA PRO A 664 -16.11 -4.79 -9.15
C PRO A 664 -16.26 -3.31 -8.79
N VAL A 665 -15.68 -2.92 -7.65
CA VAL A 665 -15.55 -1.52 -7.21
C VAL A 665 -14.08 -1.13 -7.34
N MET A 666 -13.84 0.00 -7.99
CA MET A 666 -12.52 0.60 -8.12
C MET A 666 -12.34 1.68 -7.07
N MET A 667 -11.25 1.61 -6.32
CA MET A 667 -10.78 2.66 -5.42
C MET A 667 -9.48 3.24 -5.97
N ASN A 668 -9.49 4.53 -6.28
CA ASN A 668 -8.32 5.28 -6.72
C ASN A 668 -7.99 6.36 -5.67
N LEU A 669 -6.78 6.33 -5.15
CA LEU A 669 -6.33 7.25 -4.10
C LEU A 669 -5.34 8.25 -4.70
N VAL A 670 -5.71 9.53 -4.77
CA VAL A 670 -4.84 10.58 -5.30
C VAL A 670 -4.20 11.32 -4.13
N SER A 671 -2.88 11.24 -4.01
CA SER A 671 -2.09 11.85 -2.94
C SER A 671 -1.02 12.85 -3.42
N ASP A 672 -0.62 12.83 -4.69
CA ASP A 672 0.33 13.81 -5.24
C ASP A 672 -0.26 15.22 -5.15
N PRO A 673 0.36 16.18 -4.42
CA PRO A 673 -0.24 17.49 -4.17
C PRO A 673 -0.55 18.28 -5.44
N LEU A 674 0.28 18.15 -6.47
CA LEU A 674 0.15 18.90 -7.71
C LEU A 674 -1.02 18.37 -8.55
N PHE A 675 -1.14 17.04 -8.67
CA PHE A 675 -2.27 16.37 -9.32
C PHE A 675 -3.56 16.48 -8.50
N LEU A 676 -3.49 16.45 -7.17
CA LEU A 676 -4.60 16.68 -6.25
C LEU A 676 -5.17 18.10 -6.43
N GLY A 677 -4.30 19.11 -6.50
CA GLY A 677 -4.67 20.50 -6.76
C GLY A 677 -5.34 20.69 -8.13
N LEU A 678 -4.79 20.08 -9.18
CA LEU A 678 -5.42 20.08 -10.51
C LEU A 678 -6.80 19.41 -10.49
N LYS A 679 -6.94 18.26 -9.82
CA LYS A 679 -8.23 17.57 -9.67
C LYS A 679 -9.25 18.43 -8.93
N ALA A 680 -8.85 19.09 -7.85
CA ALA A 680 -9.71 20.02 -7.10
C ALA A 680 -10.19 21.17 -8.00
N LEU A 681 -9.29 21.73 -8.83
CA LEU A 681 -9.60 22.78 -9.80
C LEU A 681 -10.61 22.29 -10.86
N GLU A 682 -10.39 21.10 -11.42
CA GLU A 682 -11.28 20.48 -12.41
C GLU A 682 -12.67 20.13 -11.85
N MET A 683 -12.76 19.81 -10.55
CA MET A 683 -14.02 19.57 -9.85
C MET A 683 -14.78 20.86 -9.49
N GLY A 684 -14.16 22.03 -9.65
CA GLY A 684 -14.74 23.33 -9.28
C GLY A 684 -14.61 23.67 -7.79
N SER A 685 -13.81 22.92 -7.03
CA SER A 685 -13.52 23.16 -5.61
C SER A 685 -12.36 24.14 -5.46
N TYR A 686 -12.54 25.38 -5.94
CA TYR A 686 -11.45 26.35 -6.12
C TYR A 686 -10.72 26.73 -4.82
N ALA A 687 -11.44 26.94 -3.71
CA ALA A 687 -10.81 27.25 -2.42
C ALA A 687 -9.91 26.11 -1.93
N LYS A 688 -10.31 24.86 -2.21
CA LYS A 688 -9.54 23.67 -1.86
C LYS A 688 -8.31 23.52 -2.73
N ALA A 689 -8.47 23.74 -4.05
CA ALA A 689 -7.36 23.77 -4.98
C ALA A 689 -6.31 24.81 -4.59
N GLU A 690 -6.73 26.03 -4.23
CA GLU A 690 -5.84 27.10 -3.76
C GLU A 690 -5.04 26.68 -2.51
N ALA A 691 -5.72 26.11 -1.50
CA ALA A 691 -5.06 25.66 -0.28
C ALA A 691 -4.01 24.56 -0.53
N ILE A 692 -4.35 23.54 -1.31
CA ILE A 692 -3.42 22.44 -1.67
C ILE A 692 -2.22 23.00 -2.46
N LEU A 693 -2.49 23.82 -3.48
CA LEU A 693 -1.46 24.34 -4.38
C LEU A 693 -0.54 25.35 -3.70
N THR A 694 -1.04 26.12 -2.74
CA THR A 694 -0.21 26.99 -1.88
C THR A 694 0.85 26.17 -1.13
N LYS A 695 0.47 25.02 -0.57
CA LYS A 695 1.42 24.15 0.14
C LYS A 695 2.39 23.47 -0.81
N ALA A 696 1.92 23.02 -1.97
CA ALA A 696 2.78 22.49 -3.03
C ALA A 696 3.83 23.53 -3.50
N ALA A 697 3.43 24.80 -3.64
CA ALA A 697 4.32 25.90 -4.00
C ALA A 697 5.38 26.20 -2.92
N GLN A 698 5.00 26.10 -1.63
CA GLN A 698 5.95 26.28 -0.52
C GLN A 698 7.03 25.19 -0.49
N ARG A 699 6.65 23.94 -0.80
CA ARG A 699 7.55 22.79 -0.84
C ARG A 699 8.51 22.85 -2.02
N HIS A 700 8.02 23.24 -3.19
CA HIS A 700 8.81 23.31 -4.42
C HIS A 700 9.06 24.75 -4.88
N LYS A 701 9.90 25.46 -4.11
CA LYS A 701 10.30 26.84 -4.43
C LYS A 701 10.86 26.91 -5.86
N LYS A 702 10.41 27.90 -6.64
CA LYS A 702 10.79 28.14 -8.06
C LYS A 702 10.14 27.21 -9.09
N THR A 703 9.19 26.36 -8.70
CA THR A 703 8.38 25.60 -9.67
C THR A 703 7.17 26.41 -10.15
N VAL A 704 6.83 26.24 -11.42
CA VAL A 704 5.86 27.11 -12.10
C VAL A 704 4.44 26.62 -11.91
N PHE A 705 4.20 25.31 -12.06
CA PHE A 705 2.85 24.75 -12.06
C PHE A 705 2.07 24.93 -10.75
N PRO A 706 2.65 24.75 -9.54
CA PRO A 706 1.90 24.98 -8.30
C PRO A 706 1.36 26.42 -8.19
N GLU A 707 2.20 27.42 -8.45
CA GLU A 707 1.84 28.84 -8.40
C GLU A 707 0.90 29.23 -9.55
N ALA A 708 1.16 28.75 -10.76
CA ALA A 708 0.34 29.06 -11.92
C ALA A 708 -1.08 28.47 -11.80
N LEU A 709 -1.22 27.23 -11.32
CA LEU A 709 -2.52 26.61 -11.06
C LEU A 709 -3.23 27.24 -9.85
N LYS A 710 -2.46 27.68 -8.84
CA LYS A 710 -3.00 28.48 -7.73
C LYS A 710 -3.61 29.78 -8.25
N ALA A 711 -2.92 30.47 -9.15
CA ALA A 711 -3.46 31.67 -9.79
C ALA A 711 -4.74 31.35 -10.58
N SER A 712 -4.82 30.20 -11.25
CA SER A 712 -6.07 29.74 -11.87
C SER A 712 -7.21 29.55 -10.85
N ALA A 713 -6.92 28.99 -9.68
CA ALA A 713 -7.91 28.84 -8.61
C ALA A 713 -8.36 30.20 -8.04
N LEU A 714 -7.42 31.10 -7.76
CA LEU A 714 -7.69 32.47 -7.27
C LEU A 714 -8.53 33.27 -8.27
N PHE A 715 -8.19 33.20 -9.56
CA PHE A 715 -8.97 33.82 -10.62
C PHE A 715 -10.41 33.28 -10.63
N ALA A 716 -10.58 31.96 -10.55
CA ALA A 716 -11.91 31.33 -10.50
C ALA A 716 -12.73 31.71 -9.25
N MET A 717 -12.07 32.14 -8.17
CA MET A 717 -12.69 32.69 -6.97
C MET A 717 -12.98 34.20 -7.05
N GLY A 718 -12.63 34.87 -8.16
CA GLY A 718 -12.80 36.31 -8.35
C GLY A 718 -11.67 37.17 -7.74
N LYS A 719 -10.59 36.57 -7.22
CA LYS A 719 -9.43 37.27 -6.66
C LYS A 719 -8.44 37.62 -7.78
N VAL A 720 -8.86 38.50 -8.68
CA VAL A 720 -8.13 38.81 -9.93
C VAL A 720 -6.76 39.42 -9.66
N ASP A 721 -6.64 40.37 -8.73
CA ASP A 721 -5.37 41.08 -8.46
C ASP A 721 -4.29 40.13 -7.95
N GLN A 722 -4.63 39.23 -7.02
CA GLN A 722 -3.71 38.22 -6.49
C GLN A 722 -3.28 37.23 -7.57
N ALA A 723 -4.20 36.82 -8.45
CA ALA A 723 -3.88 35.95 -9.57
C ALA A 723 -2.94 36.65 -10.57
N ALA A 724 -3.20 37.93 -10.86
CA ALA A 724 -2.40 38.73 -11.78
C ALA A 724 -0.98 38.98 -11.26
N GLU A 725 -0.82 39.23 -9.96
CA GLU A 725 0.50 39.37 -9.31
C GLU A 725 1.34 38.10 -9.48
N ILE A 726 0.77 36.94 -9.16
CA ILE A 726 1.45 35.64 -9.30
C ILE A 726 1.83 35.38 -10.76
N LEU A 727 0.90 35.58 -11.70
CA LEU A 727 1.15 35.34 -13.12
C LEU A 727 2.18 36.32 -13.70
N GLY A 728 2.17 37.59 -13.27
CA GLY A 728 3.16 38.58 -13.68
C GLY A 728 4.58 38.21 -13.25
N ARG A 729 4.74 37.64 -12.04
CA ARG A 729 6.03 37.13 -11.56
C ARG A 729 6.53 35.92 -12.37
N LEU A 730 5.63 35.14 -12.95
CA LEU A 730 5.94 33.93 -13.72
C LEU A 730 6.04 34.15 -15.24
N ASP A 731 6.02 35.40 -15.72
CA ASP A 731 5.80 35.70 -17.14
C ASP A 731 6.77 34.98 -18.11
N LYS A 732 8.05 34.88 -17.74
CA LYS A 732 9.07 34.14 -18.52
C LYS A 732 8.73 32.65 -18.66
N ASP A 733 8.29 32.02 -17.58
CA ASP A 733 7.92 30.61 -17.59
C ASP A 733 6.59 30.36 -18.30
N LEU A 734 5.64 31.31 -18.16
CA LEU A 734 4.37 31.26 -18.88
C LEU A 734 4.58 31.34 -20.40
N MET A 735 5.57 32.08 -20.89
CA MET A 735 5.96 32.07 -22.30
C MET A 735 6.47 30.70 -22.77
N GLN A 736 7.18 29.95 -21.92
CA GLN A 736 7.59 28.57 -22.25
C GLN A 736 6.40 27.61 -22.27
N ILE A 737 5.46 27.74 -21.31
CA ILE A 737 4.21 26.97 -21.33
C ILE A 737 3.45 27.23 -22.63
N GLU A 738 3.34 28.49 -23.04
CA GLU A 738 2.70 28.90 -24.28
C GLU A 738 3.39 28.27 -25.50
N LYS A 739 4.72 28.38 -25.59
CA LYS A 739 5.51 27.81 -26.69
C LYS A 739 5.32 26.29 -26.81
N LEU A 740 5.36 25.57 -25.69
CA LEU A 740 5.16 24.12 -25.66
C LEU A 740 3.71 23.73 -25.95
N ALA A 741 2.73 24.49 -25.46
CA ALA A 741 1.32 24.20 -25.67
C ALA A 741 0.90 24.35 -27.14
N PHE A 742 1.41 25.40 -27.79
CA PHE A 742 1.08 25.76 -29.17
C PHE A 742 2.09 25.26 -30.21
N SER A 743 3.05 24.43 -29.82
CA SER A 743 4.03 23.84 -30.73
C SER A 743 3.34 23.06 -31.87
N PRO A 744 3.77 23.27 -33.14
CA PRO A 744 3.28 22.48 -34.27
C PRO A 744 3.82 21.05 -34.23
N ASP A 745 5.06 20.85 -33.77
CA ASP A 745 5.60 19.52 -33.54
C ASP A 745 4.94 18.88 -32.31
N ARG A 746 4.58 17.60 -32.47
CA ARG A 746 3.91 16.75 -31.47
C ARG A 746 4.68 15.45 -31.20
N GLY A 747 5.88 15.32 -31.78
CA GLY A 747 6.70 14.11 -31.72
C GLY A 747 7.85 14.20 -30.71
N SER A 748 9.01 13.68 -31.12
CA SER A 748 10.20 13.58 -30.28
C SER A 748 10.86 14.93 -29.99
N GLU A 749 10.75 15.91 -30.90
CA GLU A 749 11.34 17.24 -30.71
C GLU A 749 10.56 18.05 -29.66
N TRP A 750 9.23 17.95 -29.62
CA TRP A 750 8.39 18.47 -28.55
C TRP A 750 8.81 17.91 -27.18
N LEU A 751 9.00 16.60 -27.11
CA LEU A 751 9.44 15.94 -25.87
C LEU A 751 10.84 16.39 -25.45
N LYS A 752 11.76 16.61 -26.41
CA LYS A 752 13.09 17.16 -26.16
C LYS A 752 13.01 18.58 -25.60
N ASN A 753 12.13 19.43 -26.13
CA ASN A 753 11.93 20.79 -25.63
C ASN A 753 11.29 20.82 -24.23
N LEU A 754 10.29 19.96 -23.98
CA LEU A 754 9.70 19.80 -22.65
C LEU A 754 10.75 19.37 -21.62
N THR A 755 11.56 18.37 -21.96
CA THR A 755 12.57 17.80 -21.05
C THR A 755 13.78 18.71 -20.83
N ALA A 756 14.10 19.56 -21.81
CA ALA A 756 15.08 20.63 -21.65
C ALA A 756 14.60 21.68 -20.63
N TRP A 757 13.32 22.04 -20.65
CA TRP A 757 12.76 23.02 -19.72
C TRP A 757 12.48 22.44 -18.32
N THR A 758 11.85 21.26 -18.25
CA THR A 758 11.36 20.68 -17.00
C THR A 758 12.42 19.89 -16.22
N GLY A 759 13.53 19.53 -16.85
CA GLY A 759 14.58 18.72 -16.25
C GLY A 759 14.37 17.20 -16.36
N HIS A 760 13.20 16.71 -16.80
CA HIS A 760 12.95 15.28 -16.93
C HIS A 760 13.87 14.57 -17.93
N TYR A 761 14.05 13.26 -17.76
CA TYR A 761 14.59 12.38 -18.78
C TYR A 761 13.48 11.84 -19.70
N PRO A 762 13.56 12.04 -21.03
CA PRO A 762 12.53 11.58 -21.97
C PRO A 762 12.19 10.10 -21.84
N SER A 763 13.21 9.24 -21.76
CA SER A 763 13.03 7.79 -21.68
C SER A 763 12.40 7.35 -20.36
N LEU A 764 12.81 7.95 -19.24
CA LEU A 764 12.27 7.61 -17.92
C LEU A 764 10.82 8.08 -17.75
N LEU A 765 10.51 9.28 -18.24
CA LEU A 765 9.14 9.81 -18.26
C LEU A 765 8.22 8.93 -19.11
N LEU A 766 8.67 8.50 -20.29
CA LEU A 766 7.91 7.59 -21.15
C LEU A 766 7.71 6.21 -20.51
N ASN A 767 8.70 5.69 -19.77
CA ASN A 767 8.54 4.42 -19.03
C ASN A 767 7.42 4.52 -17.98
N GLY A 768 7.38 5.62 -17.22
CA GLY A 768 6.30 5.88 -16.25
C GLY A 768 4.92 6.07 -16.88
N LEU A 769 4.85 6.36 -18.18
CA LEU A 769 3.62 6.57 -18.96
C LEU A 769 3.25 5.38 -19.87
N THR A 770 4.04 4.31 -19.89
CA THR A 770 3.85 3.18 -20.80
C THR A 770 3.66 1.87 -20.05
N ARG A 771 2.55 1.16 -20.30
CA ARG A 771 2.36 -0.24 -19.87
C ARG A 771 2.77 -1.18 -20.99
N GLN A 772 3.66 -2.13 -20.69
CA GLN A 772 4.11 -3.15 -21.64
C GLN A 772 3.63 -4.53 -21.19
N TYR A 773 3.13 -5.32 -22.14
CA TYR A 773 2.66 -6.68 -21.91
C TYR A 773 3.42 -7.61 -22.85
N ARG A 774 4.12 -8.60 -22.28
CA ARG A 774 4.76 -9.68 -23.04
C ARG A 774 3.78 -10.83 -23.16
N ILE A 775 3.34 -11.13 -24.39
CA ILE A 775 2.36 -12.18 -24.62
C ILE A 775 3.08 -13.53 -24.69
N SER A 776 2.68 -14.46 -23.82
CA SER A 776 3.20 -15.83 -23.80
C SER A 776 3.02 -16.50 -25.16
N PRO A 777 3.98 -17.33 -25.60
CA PRO A 777 3.79 -18.16 -26.78
C PRO A 777 2.55 -19.04 -26.63
N TYR A 778 1.76 -19.16 -27.69
CA TYR A 778 0.63 -20.08 -27.78
C TYR A 778 0.76 -20.85 -29.09
N VAL A 779 0.49 -22.16 -29.03
CA VAL A 779 0.44 -23.04 -30.20
C VAL A 779 -1.03 -23.18 -30.60
N LEU A 780 -1.30 -23.17 -31.90
CA LEU A 780 -2.67 -23.14 -32.44
C LEU A 780 -3.26 -24.55 -32.69
N ASP A 781 -2.66 -25.60 -32.11
CA ASP A 781 -2.91 -26.96 -32.58
C ASP A 781 -4.02 -27.75 -31.84
N GLU A 782 -4.45 -27.46 -30.60
CA GLU A 782 -5.60 -28.14 -29.93
C GLU A 782 -6.15 -27.37 -28.70
N PRO A 783 -7.41 -27.56 -28.21
CA PRO A 783 -8.70 -27.79 -28.90
C PRO A 783 -9.36 -26.43 -29.25
N ASP A 784 -10.60 -26.44 -29.73
CA ASP A 784 -11.36 -25.29 -30.30
C ASP A 784 -11.29 -23.93 -29.55
N LYS A 785 -10.83 -23.87 -28.28
CA LYS A 785 -10.57 -22.64 -27.53
C LYS A 785 -9.51 -22.82 -26.43
N ILE A 786 -8.47 -22.00 -26.41
CA ILE A 786 -7.42 -21.98 -25.37
C ILE A 786 -7.56 -20.71 -24.53
N HIS A 787 -7.54 -20.86 -23.20
CA HIS A 787 -7.47 -19.75 -22.25
C HIS A 787 -6.09 -19.71 -21.60
N PHE A 788 -5.45 -18.54 -21.59
CA PHE A 788 -4.17 -18.35 -20.92
C PHE A 788 -4.10 -16.97 -20.25
N LYS A 789 -3.23 -16.83 -19.27
CA LYS A 789 -3.04 -15.59 -18.50
C LYS A 789 -1.56 -15.23 -18.50
N GLY A 790 -1.26 -13.95 -18.53
CA GLY A 790 0.08 -13.45 -18.31
C GLY A 790 0.09 -12.28 -17.33
N GLU A 791 1.22 -11.60 -17.28
CA GLU A 791 1.43 -10.45 -16.40
C GLU A 791 0.55 -9.28 -16.83
N GLY A 792 -0.49 -8.96 -16.05
CA GLY A 792 -1.41 -7.85 -16.33
C GLY A 792 -2.44 -8.10 -17.45
N TYR A 793 -2.60 -9.33 -17.96
CA TYR A 793 -3.62 -9.64 -18.97
C TYR A 793 -4.19 -11.06 -18.87
N THR A 794 -5.40 -11.25 -19.40
CA THR A 794 -6.00 -12.57 -19.66
C THR A 794 -6.31 -12.70 -21.14
N ALA A 795 -6.07 -13.85 -21.75
CA ALA A 795 -6.23 -14.05 -23.17
C ALA A 795 -7.01 -15.33 -23.49
N SER A 796 -7.64 -15.33 -24.66
CA SER A 796 -8.24 -16.53 -25.24
C SER A 796 -7.99 -16.57 -26.74
N SER A 797 -7.63 -17.74 -27.27
CA SER A 797 -7.53 -17.99 -28.71
C SER A 797 -8.59 -19.00 -29.13
N GLN A 798 -9.22 -18.79 -30.29
CA GLN A 798 -10.24 -19.69 -30.85
C GLN A 798 -10.14 -19.72 -32.38
N LEU A 799 -10.30 -20.90 -32.98
CA LEU A 799 -10.51 -21.03 -34.42
C LEU A 799 -12.00 -20.85 -34.74
N ASN A 800 -12.32 -19.89 -35.60
CA ASN A 800 -13.65 -19.77 -36.18
C ASN A 800 -13.71 -20.66 -37.43
N LYS A 801 -14.28 -21.86 -37.29
CA LYS A 801 -14.40 -22.88 -38.36
C LYS A 801 -15.23 -22.38 -39.55
N GLU A 802 -16.28 -21.59 -39.32
CA GLU A 802 -17.14 -21.05 -40.39
C GLU A 802 -16.42 -20.04 -41.30
N LYS A 803 -15.51 -19.23 -40.71
CA LYS A 803 -14.79 -18.16 -41.42
C LYS A 803 -13.33 -18.50 -41.74
N ASN A 804 -12.89 -19.71 -41.38
CA ASN A 804 -11.51 -20.18 -41.46
C ASN A 804 -10.46 -19.18 -40.92
N LYS A 805 -10.75 -18.58 -39.75
CA LYS A 805 -9.93 -17.52 -39.13
C LYS A 805 -9.67 -17.80 -37.65
N HIS A 806 -8.43 -17.64 -37.21
CA HIS A 806 -8.07 -17.58 -35.80
C HIS A 806 -8.39 -16.21 -35.21
N VAL A 807 -8.99 -16.21 -34.03
CA VAL A 807 -9.29 -14.99 -33.25
C VAL A 807 -8.63 -15.10 -31.89
N LEU A 808 -7.60 -14.27 -31.68
CA LEU A 808 -6.99 -14.03 -30.38
C LEU A 808 -7.66 -12.82 -29.73
N LYS A 809 -8.11 -12.97 -28.49
CA LYS A 809 -8.61 -11.87 -27.63
C LYS A 809 -7.70 -11.74 -26.43
N VAL A 810 -7.17 -10.55 -26.19
CA VAL A 810 -6.33 -10.22 -25.03
C VAL A 810 -6.98 -9.09 -24.24
N TRP A 811 -7.36 -9.37 -23.00
CA TRP A 811 -7.97 -8.43 -22.07
C TRP A 811 -6.92 -7.86 -21.14
N LEU A 812 -6.73 -6.54 -21.19
CA LEU A 812 -5.79 -5.83 -20.32
C LEU A 812 -6.44 -5.55 -18.96
N ALA A 813 -5.74 -5.90 -17.88
CA ALA A 813 -6.24 -5.74 -16.51
C ALA A 813 -6.06 -4.32 -15.95
N ASP A 814 -5.08 -3.57 -16.48
CA ASP A 814 -4.71 -2.26 -15.95
C ASP A 814 -5.69 -1.16 -16.38
N VAL A 815 -5.80 -0.13 -15.53
CA VAL A 815 -6.61 1.06 -15.80
C VAL A 815 -5.70 2.18 -16.30
N PHE A 816 -6.11 2.80 -17.41
CA PHE A 816 -5.39 3.89 -18.03
C PHE A 816 -5.96 5.26 -17.62
N PRO A 817 -5.11 6.30 -17.56
CA PRO A 817 -5.57 7.66 -17.33
C PRO A 817 -6.49 8.12 -18.46
N ALA A 818 -7.33 9.14 -18.18
CA ALA A 818 -8.14 9.81 -19.20
C ALA A 818 -7.28 10.74 -20.08
N LEU A 819 -6.28 10.17 -20.76
CA LEU A 819 -5.31 10.84 -21.63
C LEU A 819 -5.12 10.03 -22.91
N PRO A 820 -5.03 10.66 -24.10
CA PRO A 820 -4.76 9.98 -25.37
C PRO A 820 -3.71 8.89 -25.27
N LEU A 821 -4.05 7.72 -25.80
CA LEU A 821 -3.19 6.54 -25.75
C LEU A 821 -2.69 6.20 -27.14
N LYS A 822 -1.43 5.78 -27.23
CA LYS A 822 -0.86 5.15 -28.41
C LYS A 822 -0.60 3.68 -28.10
N ALA A 823 -1.30 2.79 -28.78
CA ALA A 823 -1.09 1.36 -28.69
C ALA A 823 -0.08 0.90 -29.75
N LYS A 824 1.06 0.35 -29.33
CA LYS A 824 2.07 -0.28 -30.19
C LYS A 824 1.99 -1.79 -30.04
N LEU A 825 1.81 -2.50 -31.15
CA LEU A 825 1.56 -3.93 -31.20
C LEU A 825 2.65 -4.59 -32.03
N THR A 826 3.35 -5.53 -31.44
CA THR A 826 4.45 -6.24 -32.10
C THR A 826 3.98 -7.62 -32.54
N LEU A 827 3.92 -7.83 -33.85
CA LEU A 827 3.57 -9.10 -34.47
C LEU A 827 4.84 -9.80 -34.96
N ALA A 828 4.85 -11.13 -34.88
CA ALA A 828 5.86 -11.98 -35.50
C ALA A 828 5.17 -13.04 -36.35
N TRP A 829 5.71 -13.32 -37.53
CA TRP A 829 5.11 -14.27 -38.48
C TRP A 829 6.12 -15.28 -39.02
N HIS A 830 5.58 -16.40 -39.49
CA HIS A 830 6.26 -17.43 -40.26
C HIS A 830 5.38 -17.79 -41.47
N GLN A 831 5.89 -17.63 -42.69
CA GLN A 831 5.20 -17.96 -43.94
C GLN A 831 5.66 -19.33 -44.44
N SER A 832 4.73 -20.24 -44.74
CA SER A 832 4.97 -21.32 -45.70
C SER A 832 4.64 -20.79 -47.09
N GLN A 833 5.40 -21.17 -48.10
CA GLN A 833 5.28 -20.72 -49.49
C GLN A 833 3.85 -20.88 -50.05
N THR A 834 3.04 -19.82 -50.07
CA THR A 834 1.85 -19.70 -50.92
C THR A 834 1.55 -18.22 -51.21
N ASP A 835 1.12 -17.93 -52.45
CA ASP A 835 0.70 -16.61 -52.90
C ASP A 835 -0.59 -16.18 -52.19
N LEU A 836 -0.57 -14.99 -51.58
CA LEU A 836 -1.61 -14.44 -50.72
C LEU A 836 -2.16 -13.16 -51.34
N THR A 837 -3.23 -13.26 -52.14
CA THR A 837 -3.80 -12.08 -52.81
C THR A 837 -5.11 -11.55 -52.20
N ASP A 838 -5.84 -12.31 -51.36
CA ASP A 838 -7.17 -11.88 -50.88
C ASP A 838 -7.42 -11.89 -49.36
N ASP A 839 -6.46 -12.31 -48.53
CA ASP A 839 -6.72 -12.62 -47.12
C ASP A 839 -6.25 -11.55 -46.11
N LYS A 840 -7.17 -10.75 -45.56
CA LYS A 840 -6.83 -9.62 -44.66
C LYS A 840 -6.60 -10.02 -43.19
N ILE A 841 -5.53 -9.51 -42.59
CA ILE A 841 -5.30 -9.56 -41.13
C ILE A 841 -5.97 -8.34 -40.49
N THR A 842 -6.74 -8.58 -39.42
CA THR A 842 -7.45 -7.51 -38.71
C THR A 842 -6.97 -7.42 -37.27
N LEU A 843 -6.56 -6.22 -36.88
CA LEU A 843 -6.18 -5.90 -35.51
C LEU A 843 -7.15 -4.84 -34.96
N GLU A 844 -7.87 -5.18 -33.90
CA GLU A 844 -8.89 -4.33 -33.29
C GLU A 844 -8.51 -4.01 -31.85
N LEU A 845 -8.60 -2.74 -31.47
CA LEU A 845 -8.65 -2.32 -30.07
C LEU A 845 -10.07 -1.91 -29.73
N ILE A 846 -10.61 -2.60 -28.74
CA ILE A 846 -11.98 -2.48 -28.30
C ILE A 846 -11.96 -1.88 -26.91
N ARG A 847 -12.68 -0.77 -26.76
CA ARG A 847 -12.96 -0.19 -25.45
C ARG A 847 -14.24 -0.77 -24.88
N HIS A 848 -14.15 -1.32 -23.67
CA HIS A 848 -15.30 -1.76 -22.90
C HIS A 848 -15.74 -0.65 -21.94
N ASN A 849 -17.02 -0.26 -22.00
CA ASN A 849 -17.61 0.63 -21.00
C ASN A 849 -18.07 -0.15 -19.76
N GLN A 850 -18.51 0.56 -18.71
CA GLN A 850 -19.02 0.00 -17.44
C GLN A 850 -20.16 -1.02 -17.60
N LYS A 851 -20.78 -1.15 -18.77
CA LYS A 851 -21.88 -2.09 -19.07
C LYS A 851 -21.48 -3.18 -20.08
N GLY A 852 -20.20 -3.28 -20.46
CA GLY A 852 -19.74 -4.21 -21.50
C GLY A 852 -20.23 -3.89 -22.92
N ILE A 853 -20.87 -2.72 -23.13
CA ILE A 853 -21.40 -2.32 -24.44
C ILE A 853 -20.32 -1.54 -25.20
N PHE A 854 -19.99 -2.01 -26.40
CA PHE A 854 -18.97 -1.43 -27.29
C PHE A 854 -19.26 0.03 -27.58
N THR A 855 -18.28 0.90 -27.33
CA THR A 855 -18.45 2.35 -27.58
C THR A 855 -17.42 2.93 -28.54
N GLU A 856 -16.34 2.19 -28.85
CA GLU A 856 -15.31 2.63 -29.79
C GLU A 856 -14.45 1.44 -30.23
N LYS A 857 -14.16 1.35 -31.52
CA LYS A 857 -13.36 0.31 -32.14
C LYS A 857 -12.32 0.97 -33.03
N ALA A 858 -11.05 0.86 -32.68
CA ALA A 858 -9.96 1.24 -33.57
C ALA A 858 -9.50 -0.03 -34.30
N GLN A 859 -9.42 0.02 -35.63
CA GLN A 859 -9.12 -1.15 -36.45
C GLN A 859 -8.02 -0.82 -37.45
N LEU A 860 -7.02 -1.69 -37.52
CA LEU A 860 -6.04 -1.73 -38.60
C LEU A 860 -6.27 -2.98 -39.44
N ILE A 861 -6.33 -2.80 -40.75
CA ILE A 861 -6.42 -3.88 -41.72
C ILE A 861 -5.11 -3.86 -42.51
N THR A 862 -4.37 -4.95 -42.45
CA THR A 862 -3.08 -5.08 -43.15
C THR A 862 -3.15 -6.26 -44.11
N ASP A 863 -2.69 -6.04 -45.34
CA ASP A 863 -2.58 -7.09 -46.35
C ASP A 863 -1.33 -7.95 -46.09
N PRO A 864 -1.40 -9.28 -46.20
CA PRO A 864 -0.26 -10.17 -45.96
C PRO A 864 0.95 -9.88 -46.87
N GLY A 865 0.70 -9.34 -48.08
CA GLY A 865 1.77 -8.93 -49.00
C GLY A 865 2.70 -7.82 -48.46
N GLN A 866 2.29 -7.09 -47.41
CA GLN A 866 3.15 -6.11 -46.74
C GLN A 866 4.10 -6.75 -45.71
N MET A 867 3.89 -8.02 -45.34
CA MET A 867 4.78 -8.79 -44.45
C MET A 867 5.88 -9.47 -45.28
N ARG A 868 7.02 -8.79 -45.46
CA ARG A 868 8.13 -9.29 -46.30
C ARG A 868 8.91 -10.44 -45.62
N GLY A 869 9.17 -11.52 -46.37
CA GLY A 869 10.09 -12.62 -46.03
C GLY A 869 9.46 -13.78 -45.24
N ALA A 870 10.05 -14.98 -45.37
CA ALA A 870 9.56 -16.23 -44.77
C ALA A 870 9.42 -16.19 -43.24
N ARG A 871 10.19 -15.33 -42.55
CA ARG A 871 10.07 -15.07 -41.11
C ARG A 871 10.37 -13.60 -40.85
N GLY A 872 9.51 -12.93 -40.08
CA GLY A 872 9.67 -11.50 -39.82
C GLY A 872 8.98 -11.01 -38.56
N LYS A 873 9.27 -9.75 -38.21
CA LYS A 873 8.72 -9.04 -37.05
C LYS A 873 8.34 -7.62 -37.48
N GLY A 874 7.17 -7.15 -37.06
CA GLY A 874 6.64 -5.84 -37.43
C GLY A 874 5.95 -5.16 -36.24
N GLU A 875 6.04 -3.83 -36.19
CA GLU A 875 5.36 -3.01 -35.19
C GLU A 875 4.26 -2.19 -35.84
N TYR A 876 3.07 -2.22 -35.25
CA TYR A 876 1.88 -1.52 -35.71
C TYR A 876 1.37 -0.58 -34.62
N SER A 877 1.03 0.65 -34.98
CA SER A 877 0.59 1.68 -34.03
C SER A 877 -0.86 2.09 -34.29
N LEU A 878 -1.64 2.24 -33.21
CA LEU A 878 -3.01 2.75 -33.22
C LEU A 878 -3.14 3.88 -32.20
N ASN A 879 -3.69 5.03 -32.63
CA ASN A 879 -4.00 6.15 -31.74
C ASN A 879 -5.41 6.00 -31.18
N LEU A 880 -5.59 6.26 -29.89
CA LEU A 880 -6.82 6.04 -29.16
C LEU A 880 -7.21 7.33 -28.45
N GLU A 881 -8.39 7.85 -28.78
CA GLU A 881 -9.00 9.01 -28.12
C GLU A 881 -9.77 8.55 -26.87
N PRO A 882 -9.37 8.95 -25.65
CA PRO A 882 -9.99 8.51 -24.43
C PRO A 882 -10.89 9.61 -23.90
N ARG A 883 -12.06 9.22 -23.39
CA ARG A 883 -13.04 10.18 -22.87
C ARG A 883 -13.33 10.01 -21.39
N GLU A 884 -13.02 8.85 -20.78
CA GLU A 884 -13.41 8.53 -19.41
C GLU A 884 -12.29 7.76 -18.67
N PHE A 885 -12.13 8.03 -17.38
CA PHE A 885 -11.21 7.29 -16.49
C PHE A 885 -11.85 5.95 -16.11
N GLY A 886 -11.06 4.86 -16.01
CA GLY A 886 -11.59 3.53 -15.69
C GLY A 886 -11.87 2.62 -16.89
N THR A 887 -11.48 3.03 -18.10
CA THR A 887 -11.69 2.24 -19.33
C THR A 887 -10.75 1.06 -19.40
N ARG A 888 -11.29 -0.12 -19.73
CA ARG A 888 -10.52 -1.34 -20.02
C ARG A 888 -10.47 -1.60 -21.53
N TRP A 889 -9.38 -2.23 -21.95
CA TRP A 889 -9.09 -2.48 -23.35
C TRP A 889 -9.00 -3.99 -23.64
N GLU A 890 -9.65 -4.39 -24.72
CA GLU A 890 -9.48 -5.70 -25.36
C GLU A 890 -8.71 -5.48 -26.66
N VAL A 891 -7.62 -6.22 -26.85
CA VAL A 891 -6.92 -6.33 -28.14
C VAL A 891 -7.40 -7.61 -28.81
N ARG A 892 -7.94 -7.48 -30.02
CA ARG A 892 -8.41 -8.61 -30.83
C ARG A 892 -7.60 -8.71 -32.10
N LEU A 893 -6.92 -9.83 -32.29
CA LEU A 893 -6.18 -10.14 -33.50
C LEU A 893 -6.92 -11.26 -34.24
N THR A 894 -7.33 -10.99 -35.49
CA THR A 894 -7.99 -11.95 -36.37
C THR A 894 -7.09 -12.25 -37.56
N VAL A 895 -6.72 -13.52 -37.71
CA VAL A 895 -5.74 -14.00 -38.70
C VAL A 895 -6.35 -15.17 -39.49
N PRO A 896 -6.18 -15.24 -40.81
CA PRO A 896 -6.50 -16.43 -41.60
C PRO A 896 -5.83 -17.70 -41.06
N ALA A 897 -6.51 -18.85 -41.08
CA ALA A 897 -6.04 -20.08 -40.45
C ALA A 897 -4.70 -20.61 -41.00
N HIS A 898 -4.41 -20.36 -42.28
CA HIS A 898 -3.17 -20.79 -42.94
C HIS A 898 -1.96 -19.88 -42.64
N LEU A 899 -2.16 -18.74 -41.97
CA LEU A 899 -1.07 -17.81 -41.62
C LEU A 899 -0.67 -17.95 -40.15
N GLN A 900 0.61 -18.25 -39.90
CA GLN A 900 1.17 -18.27 -38.55
C GLN A 900 1.62 -16.88 -38.11
N VAL A 901 0.68 -16.07 -37.59
CA VAL A 901 0.97 -14.76 -37.00
C VAL A 901 0.72 -14.80 -35.49
N THR A 902 1.72 -14.37 -34.72
CA THR A 902 1.64 -14.31 -33.25
C THR A 902 1.83 -12.90 -32.73
N LEU A 903 0.98 -12.51 -31.79
CA LEU A 903 1.16 -11.28 -31.02
C LEU A 903 2.24 -11.52 -29.97
N LYS A 904 3.36 -10.78 -30.01
CA LYS A 904 4.47 -10.94 -29.07
C LYS A 904 4.44 -9.92 -27.94
N GLN A 905 4.05 -8.68 -28.25
CA GLN A 905 4.07 -7.59 -27.28
C GLN A 905 2.95 -6.58 -27.56
N ILE A 906 2.40 -6.03 -26.49
CA ILE A 906 1.48 -4.89 -26.51
C ILE A 906 2.10 -3.79 -25.65
N SER A 907 2.18 -2.57 -26.16
CA SER A 907 2.58 -1.40 -25.37
C SER A 907 1.51 -0.33 -25.47
N MET A 908 1.05 0.16 -24.33
CA MET A 908 0.03 1.21 -24.22
C MET A 908 0.68 2.45 -23.60
N GLU A 909 0.88 3.49 -24.40
CA GLU A 909 1.61 4.70 -24.05
C GLU A 909 0.65 5.88 -23.88
N ALA A 910 0.62 6.51 -22.70
CA ALA A 910 -0.17 7.73 -22.47
C ALA A 910 0.57 8.98 -22.97
N SER A 911 -0.14 9.85 -23.69
CA SER A 911 0.42 11.04 -24.33
C SER A 911 0.95 12.05 -23.29
N PRO A 912 2.28 12.27 -23.23
CA PRO A 912 2.87 13.26 -22.32
C PRO A 912 2.41 14.68 -22.68
N ARG A 913 2.17 14.94 -23.97
CA ARG A 913 1.67 16.22 -24.47
C ARG A 913 0.28 16.53 -23.94
N ASP A 914 -0.62 15.56 -23.97
CA ASP A 914 -1.98 15.79 -23.49
C ASP A 914 -2.04 15.88 -21.96
N ALA A 915 -1.16 15.16 -21.26
CA ALA A 915 -0.95 15.34 -19.82
C ALA A 915 -0.53 16.79 -19.50
N PHE A 916 0.46 17.31 -20.23
CA PHE A 916 0.91 18.69 -20.11
C PHE A 916 -0.21 19.69 -20.42
N MET A 917 -0.90 19.50 -21.54
CA MET A 917 -1.99 20.38 -22.00
C MET A 917 -3.17 20.43 -21.04
N ARG A 918 -3.46 19.34 -20.32
CA ARG A 918 -4.52 19.29 -19.31
C ARG A 918 -4.32 20.32 -18.20
N SER A 919 -3.07 20.58 -17.83
CA SER A 919 -2.65 21.56 -16.82
C SER A 919 -2.45 22.93 -17.44
N ALA A 920 -1.74 23.00 -18.57
CA ALA A 920 -1.43 24.25 -19.28
C ALA A 920 -2.69 25.04 -19.65
N ARG A 921 -3.78 24.38 -20.08
CA ARG A 921 -5.04 25.07 -20.43
C ARG A 921 -5.63 25.92 -19.30
N TRP A 922 -5.46 25.49 -18.04
CA TRP A 922 -5.94 26.25 -16.87
C TRP A 922 -5.07 27.48 -16.60
N VAL A 923 -3.77 27.33 -16.78
CA VAL A 923 -2.79 28.41 -16.64
C VAL A 923 -2.98 29.46 -17.73
N LEU A 924 -3.09 29.04 -18.99
CA LEU A 924 -3.30 29.92 -20.14
C LEU A 924 -4.66 30.65 -20.06
N LEU A 925 -5.70 29.96 -19.57
CA LEU A 925 -6.97 30.59 -19.25
C LEU A 925 -6.82 31.71 -18.22
N ALA A 926 -6.17 31.42 -17.10
CA ALA A 926 -5.99 32.40 -16.04
C ALA A 926 -5.21 33.62 -16.54
N ARG A 927 -4.13 33.42 -17.31
CA ARG A 927 -3.33 34.49 -17.92
C ARG A 927 -4.13 35.35 -18.89
N GLY A 928 -4.84 34.72 -19.84
CA GLY A 928 -5.65 35.46 -20.81
C GLY A 928 -6.79 36.23 -20.12
N ALA A 929 -7.42 35.63 -19.12
CA ALA A 929 -8.52 36.26 -18.42
C ALA A 929 -8.08 37.39 -17.46
N THR A 930 -6.90 37.30 -16.82
CA THR A 930 -6.34 38.41 -16.05
C THR A 930 -5.92 39.57 -16.94
N TRP A 931 -5.29 39.31 -18.10
CA TRP A 931 -4.98 40.35 -19.10
C TRP A 931 -6.23 41.09 -19.56
N LEU A 932 -7.33 40.36 -19.81
CA LEU A 932 -8.60 40.99 -20.16
C LEU A 932 -9.08 41.98 -19.07
N LYS A 933 -8.94 41.62 -17.79
CA LYS A 933 -9.32 42.51 -16.67
C LYS A 933 -8.36 43.68 -16.46
N GLN A 934 -7.10 43.55 -16.90
CA GLN A 934 -6.09 44.63 -16.88
C GLN A 934 -6.17 45.57 -18.10
N GLY A 935 -7.13 45.37 -19.02
CA GLY A 935 -7.26 46.18 -20.22
C GLY A 935 -6.38 45.76 -21.41
N LYS A 936 -5.61 44.66 -21.29
CA LYS A 936 -4.81 44.06 -22.37
C LYS A 936 -5.67 43.15 -23.25
N THR A 937 -6.67 43.75 -23.89
CA THR A 937 -7.75 43.01 -24.58
C THR A 937 -7.26 42.29 -25.83
N ALA A 938 -6.30 42.86 -26.57
CA ALA A 938 -5.79 42.26 -27.81
C ALA A 938 -5.03 40.95 -27.53
N GLU A 939 -4.10 40.99 -26.58
CA GLU A 939 -3.28 39.87 -26.14
C GLU A 939 -4.13 38.77 -25.49
N ALA A 940 -5.11 39.17 -24.67
CA ALA A 940 -6.07 38.25 -24.07
C ALA A 940 -6.88 37.49 -25.13
N ALA A 941 -7.40 38.19 -26.13
CA ALA A 941 -8.19 37.56 -27.20
C ALA A 941 -7.34 36.60 -28.03
N GLU A 942 -6.11 36.98 -28.40
CA GLU A 942 -5.21 36.12 -29.16
C GLU A 942 -4.92 34.81 -28.41
N LEU A 943 -4.51 34.90 -27.15
CA LEU A 943 -4.16 33.73 -26.33
C LEU A 943 -5.36 32.78 -26.14
N LEU A 944 -6.52 33.34 -25.83
CA LEU A 944 -7.74 32.57 -25.60
C LEU A 944 -8.31 31.95 -26.90
N ASN A 945 -8.10 32.60 -28.05
CA ASN A 945 -8.47 32.03 -29.36
C ASN A 945 -7.58 30.84 -29.72
N ARG A 946 -6.25 30.98 -29.59
CA ARG A 946 -5.31 29.87 -29.81
C ARG A 946 -5.61 28.69 -28.90
N LEU A 947 -5.96 28.96 -27.63
CA LEU A 947 -6.39 27.92 -26.69
C LEU A 947 -7.64 27.17 -27.18
N ALA A 948 -8.61 27.89 -27.74
CA ALA A 948 -9.83 27.30 -28.27
C ALA A 948 -9.62 26.50 -29.56
N GLU A 949 -8.63 26.84 -30.37
CA GLU A 949 -8.23 26.07 -31.56
C GLU A 949 -7.68 24.69 -31.17
N ILE A 950 -6.86 24.63 -30.12
CA ILE A 950 -6.26 23.36 -29.65
C ILE A 950 -7.21 22.56 -28.77
N ASN A 951 -8.01 23.22 -27.91
CA ASN A 951 -8.92 22.54 -26.99
C ASN A 951 -10.32 23.17 -27.02
N PRO A 952 -11.09 23.00 -28.12
CA PRO A 952 -12.39 23.63 -28.30
C PRO A 952 -13.41 23.23 -27.23
N GLY A 953 -13.23 22.06 -26.60
CA GLY A 953 -14.08 21.53 -25.54
C GLY A 953 -13.82 22.11 -24.14
N PHE A 954 -12.81 22.97 -23.96
CA PHE A 954 -12.47 23.54 -22.66
C PHE A 954 -13.43 24.67 -22.25
N LEU A 955 -14.59 24.28 -21.72
CA LEU A 955 -15.69 25.18 -21.38
C LEU A 955 -15.38 26.30 -20.37
N PRO A 956 -14.42 26.16 -19.42
CA PRO A 956 -14.00 27.27 -18.56
C PRO A 956 -13.48 28.48 -19.33
N ALA A 957 -12.86 28.30 -20.50
CA ALA A 957 -12.30 29.40 -21.30
C ALA A 957 -13.34 30.15 -22.15
N LEU A 958 -14.54 29.60 -22.32
CA LEU A 958 -15.54 30.16 -23.23
C LEU A 958 -15.93 31.60 -22.88
N GLU A 959 -16.12 31.91 -21.59
CA GLU A 959 -16.60 33.22 -21.15
C GLU A 959 -15.54 34.32 -21.32
N PRO A 960 -14.33 34.18 -20.77
CA PRO A 960 -13.25 35.14 -21.03
C PRO A 960 -12.95 35.33 -22.52
N GLN A 961 -13.01 34.25 -23.32
CA GLN A 961 -12.75 34.33 -24.75
C GLN A 961 -13.80 35.19 -25.48
N VAL A 962 -15.07 34.93 -25.22
CA VAL A 962 -16.17 35.68 -25.84
C VAL A 962 -16.16 37.14 -25.37
N GLU A 963 -15.90 37.40 -24.09
CA GLU A 963 -15.75 38.77 -23.57
C GLU A 963 -14.61 39.52 -24.25
N ALA A 964 -13.44 38.89 -24.43
CA ALA A 964 -12.31 39.50 -25.13
C ALA A 964 -12.61 39.82 -26.60
N LEU A 965 -13.25 38.88 -27.32
CA LEU A 965 -13.65 39.08 -28.72
C LEU A 965 -14.68 40.22 -28.87
N VAL A 966 -15.63 40.32 -27.95
CA VAL A 966 -16.63 41.40 -27.93
C VAL A 966 -15.98 42.74 -27.63
N ALA A 967 -15.04 42.80 -26.68
CA ALA A 967 -14.31 44.02 -26.35
C ALA A 967 -13.43 44.52 -27.51
N LEU A 968 -12.94 43.63 -28.39
CA LEU A 968 -12.25 43.99 -29.64
C LEU A 968 -13.18 44.29 -30.83
N GLY A 969 -14.51 44.26 -30.63
CA GLY A 969 -15.48 44.44 -31.72
C GLY A 969 -15.54 43.26 -32.71
N GLN A 970 -14.89 42.12 -32.44
CA GLN A 970 -14.89 40.92 -33.29
C GLN A 970 -16.15 40.07 -33.09
N ASN A 971 -17.31 40.70 -33.23
CA ASN A 971 -18.62 40.15 -32.86
C ASN A 971 -18.98 38.86 -33.63
N GLN A 972 -18.61 38.76 -34.90
CA GLN A 972 -18.86 37.54 -35.70
C GLN A 972 -18.09 36.33 -35.16
N LYS A 973 -16.83 36.50 -34.76
CA LYS A 973 -16.03 35.42 -34.16
C LYS A 973 -16.58 35.02 -32.79
N ALA A 974 -17.04 35.99 -31.99
CA ALA A 974 -17.70 35.72 -30.71
C ALA A 974 -18.97 34.87 -30.89
N LEU A 975 -19.83 35.23 -31.86
CA LEU A 975 -21.04 34.47 -32.20
C LEU A 975 -20.73 33.08 -32.74
N ALA A 976 -19.72 32.94 -33.61
CA ALA A 976 -19.28 31.64 -34.13
C ALA A 976 -18.79 30.73 -33.00
N ARG A 977 -18.04 31.28 -32.03
CA ARG A 977 -17.56 30.53 -30.87
C ARG A 977 -18.70 30.07 -29.96
N LEU A 978 -19.70 30.92 -29.71
CA LEU A 978 -20.90 30.54 -28.96
C LEU A 978 -21.70 29.44 -29.66
N GLU A 979 -21.79 29.49 -30.99
CA GLU A 979 -22.46 28.46 -31.79
C GLU A 979 -21.68 27.13 -31.75
N GLN A 980 -20.35 27.17 -31.86
CA GLN A 980 -19.49 25.99 -31.71
C GLN A 980 -19.63 25.35 -30.32
N ALA A 981 -19.76 26.17 -29.27
CA ALA A 981 -19.93 25.70 -27.90
C ALA A 981 -21.38 25.33 -27.53
N ARG A 982 -22.35 25.56 -28.42
CA ARG A 982 -23.79 25.30 -28.18
C ARG A 982 -24.09 23.90 -27.62
N PRO A 983 -23.50 22.79 -28.13
CA PRO A 983 -23.75 21.46 -27.59
C PRO A 983 -23.32 21.31 -26.12
N LEU A 984 -22.24 22.00 -25.73
CA LEU A 984 -21.70 21.98 -24.37
C LEU A 984 -22.54 22.84 -23.41
N LEU A 985 -23.07 23.97 -23.93
CA LEU A 985 -23.93 24.90 -23.20
C LEU A 985 -25.34 24.34 -22.95
N ALA A 986 -25.84 23.49 -23.85
CA ALA A 986 -27.18 22.89 -23.80
C ALA A 986 -27.45 22.04 -22.56
N SER A 987 -26.47 21.83 -21.70
CA SER A 987 -26.64 21.11 -20.44
C SER A 987 -26.37 21.99 -19.20
N ARG A 988 -26.04 23.27 -19.36
CA ARG A 988 -25.64 24.18 -18.27
C ARG A 988 -26.41 25.49 -18.33
N MET A 989 -27.56 25.55 -17.65
CA MET A 989 -28.49 26.70 -17.71
C MET A 989 -27.83 28.06 -17.45
N LYS A 990 -27.02 28.19 -16.39
CA LYS A 990 -26.36 29.47 -16.07
C LYS A 990 -25.50 29.97 -17.24
N LYS A 991 -24.70 29.08 -17.84
CA LYS A 991 -23.85 29.41 -18.99
C LYS A 991 -24.65 29.66 -20.27
N LEU A 992 -25.71 28.90 -20.51
CA LEU A 992 -26.59 29.13 -21.66
C LEU A 992 -27.31 30.48 -21.57
N LYS A 993 -27.79 30.86 -20.37
CA LYS A 993 -28.40 32.17 -20.13
C LYS A 993 -27.41 33.31 -20.39
N TRP A 994 -26.18 33.18 -19.89
CA TRP A 994 -25.09 34.12 -20.16
C TRP A 994 -24.83 34.25 -21.68
N ALA A 995 -24.71 33.13 -22.39
CA ALA A 995 -24.48 33.12 -23.84
C ALA A 995 -25.59 33.83 -24.63
N ILE A 996 -26.87 33.66 -24.23
CA ILE A 996 -28.02 34.36 -24.83
C ILE A 996 -27.94 35.87 -24.57
N ASN A 997 -27.63 36.27 -23.34
CA ASN A 997 -27.50 37.68 -23.00
C ASN A 997 -26.45 38.34 -23.89
N ILE A 998 -25.27 37.74 -24.01
CA ILE A 998 -24.21 38.23 -24.91
C ILE A 998 -24.69 38.26 -26.37
N ALA A 999 -25.22 37.15 -26.90
CA ALA A 999 -25.68 37.09 -28.30
C ALA A 999 -26.81 38.08 -28.62
N SER A 1000 -27.60 38.49 -27.61
CA SER A 1000 -28.69 39.46 -27.76
C SER A 1000 -28.23 40.92 -27.87
N LYS A 1001 -26.99 41.22 -27.47
CA LYS A 1001 -26.38 42.55 -27.65
C LYS A 1001 -26.03 42.86 -29.10
N PHE A 1002 -25.98 41.84 -29.95
CA PHE A 1002 -25.73 41.97 -31.39
C PHE A 1002 -27.04 41.75 -32.13
N ARG A 1003 -27.24 42.45 -33.27
CA ARG A 1003 -28.44 42.36 -34.14
C ARG A 1003 -28.98 40.92 -34.24
N PRO A 1004 -30.31 40.71 -34.41
CA PRO A 1004 -30.90 39.38 -34.50
C PRO A 1004 -30.10 38.50 -35.46
N ASN A 1005 -29.45 37.47 -34.89
CA ASN A 1005 -28.51 36.60 -35.57
C ASN A 1005 -28.92 35.14 -35.40
N GLN A 1006 -28.44 34.28 -36.29
CA GLN A 1006 -28.80 32.86 -36.30
C GLN A 1006 -28.40 32.17 -34.98
N THR A 1007 -27.24 32.52 -34.41
CA THR A 1007 -26.75 32.01 -33.12
C THR A 1007 -27.70 32.31 -31.97
N LEU A 1008 -28.22 33.54 -31.87
CA LEU A 1008 -29.21 33.94 -30.85
C LEU A 1008 -30.48 33.10 -30.99
N THR A 1009 -30.92 32.84 -32.22
CA THR A 1009 -32.09 31.98 -32.49
C THR A 1009 -31.82 30.54 -32.07
N SER A 1010 -30.65 29.99 -32.40
CA SER A 1010 -30.21 28.65 -32.00
C SER A 1010 -30.10 28.51 -30.48
N LEU A 1011 -29.47 29.47 -29.79
CA LEU A 1011 -29.33 29.50 -28.34
C LEU A 1011 -30.67 29.73 -27.63
N LYS A 1012 -31.54 30.59 -28.16
CA LYS A 1012 -32.92 30.76 -27.65
C LYS A 1012 -33.74 29.49 -27.85
N ARG A 1013 -33.54 28.75 -28.94
CA ARG A 1013 -34.19 27.45 -29.18
C ARG A 1013 -33.71 26.40 -28.19
N GLU A 1014 -32.40 26.32 -27.92
CA GLU A 1014 -31.83 25.48 -26.85
C GLU A 1014 -32.35 25.89 -25.47
N TRP A 1015 -32.41 27.20 -25.19
CA TRP A 1015 -32.98 27.72 -23.97
C TRP A 1015 -34.44 27.38 -23.86
N GLN A 1016 -35.28 27.55 -24.89
CA GLN A 1016 -36.69 27.13 -24.84
C GLN A 1016 -36.86 25.63 -24.60
N ARG A 1017 -35.92 24.81 -25.09
CA ARG A 1017 -35.85 23.37 -24.82
C ARG A 1017 -35.64 23.07 -23.33
N ILE A 1018 -34.93 23.94 -22.61
CA ILE A 1018 -34.43 23.71 -21.23
C ILE A 1018 -35.05 24.64 -20.17
N ASN A 1019 -35.57 25.81 -20.57
CA ASN A 1019 -35.97 26.94 -19.73
C ASN A 1019 -37.27 26.61 -19.00
N PRO A 1020 -37.27 26.67 -17.65
CA PRO A 1020 -38.43 26.39 -16.83
C PRO A 1020 -39.30 27.65 -16.73
N ALA A 1021 -40.25 27.79 -17.64
CA ALA A 1021 -41.52 28.35 -17.20
C ALA A 1021 -42.31 27.18 -16.62
N LEU A 1022 -42.51 27.14 -15.29
CA LEU A 1022 -43.42 26.30 -14.49
C LEU A 1022 -42.79 25.31 -13.47
N LYS A 1023 -43.61 25.03 -12.44
CA LYS A 1023 -43.48 24.15 -11.25
C LYS A 1023 -42.28 23.20 -11.20
N THR A 1024 -41.41 23.41 -10.21
CA THR A 1024 -40.30 22.52 -9.86
C THR A 1024 -40.71 21.49 -8.82
N SER A 1025 -40.24 20.25 -8.94
CA SER A 1025 -40.39 19.20 -7.93
C SER A 1025 -39.08 18.47 -7.75
N ARG A 1026 -38.54 18.54 -6.54
CA ARG A 1026 -37.27 17.92 -6.14
C ARG A 1026 -37.54 16.56 -5.54
N PHE A 1027 -36.90 15.54 -6.08
CA PHE A 1027 -36.92 14.18 -5.56
C PHE A 1027 -35.78 13.97 -4.55
N GLU A 1028 -35.95 13.01 -3.64
CA GLU A 1028 -35.01 12.65 -2.56
C GLU A 1028 -33.54 12.52 -2.98
N GLU A 1029 -33.28 12.10 -4.23
CA GLU A 1029 -31.94 11.72 -4.71
C GLU A 1029 -31.30 12.76 -5.63
N GLY A 1030 -31.59 14.03 -5.41
CA GLY A 1030 -30.86 15.12 -6.07
C GLY A 1030 -31.26 15.38 -7.53
N LEU A 1031 -32.41 14.87 -7.98
CA LEU A 1031 -33.03 15.21 -9.25
C LEU A 1031 -34.22 16.14 -9.04
N SER A 1032 -34.30 17.20 -9.85
CA SER A 1032 -35.45 18.09 -9.90
C SER A 1032 -36.10 18.02 -11.27
N LEU A 1033 -37.40 17.71 -11.32
CA LEU A 1033 -38.20 17.89 -12.51
C LEU A 1033 -38.56 19.38 -12.59
N ILE A 1034 -38.05 20.06 -13.61
CA ILE A 1034 -38.18 21.51 -13.75
C ILE A 1034 -39.15 21.95 -14.85
N LYS A 1035 -39.56 21.03 -15.74
CA LYS A 1035 -40.56 21.33 -16.79
C LYS A 1035 -41.20 20.06 -17.34
N THR A 1036 -42.48 20.15 -17.66
CA THR A 1036 -43.23 19.14 -18.43
C THR A 1036 -43.94 19.81 -19.61
N LYS A 1037 -44.01 19.13 -20.76
CA LYS A 1037 -44.75 19.61 -21.94
C LYS A 1037 -45.34 18.44 -22.72
N LEU A 1038 -46.63 18.52 -23.02
CA LEU A 1038 -47.31 17.63 -23.96
C LEU A 1038 -47.37 18.30 -25.35
N SER A 1039 -47.03 17.58 -26.42
CA SER A 1039 -47.04 18.15 -27.79
C SER A 1039 -48.46 18.42 -28.29
N ARG A 1040 -49.44 17.60 -27.88
CA ARG A 1040 -50.87 17.78 -28.13
C ARG A 1040 -51.63 17.62 -26.82
N LYS A 1041 -52.56 18.54 -26.53
CA LYS A 1041 -53.47 18.47 -25.37
C LYS A 1041 -54.84 17.88 -25.70
N LYS A 1042 -55.25 17.91 -26.98
CA LYS A 1042 -56.43 17.25 -27.52
C LYS A 1042 -55.98 16.15 -28.48
N ILE A 1043 -56.48 14.93 -28.29
CA ILE A 1043 -56.13 13.74 -29.09
C ILE A 1043 -57.34 12.82 -29.22
N LYS A 1044 -57.39 11.99 -30.27
CA LYS A 1044 -58.39 10.92 -30.42
C LYS A 1044 -57.88 9.58 -29.87
N PRO A 1045 -58.76 8.63 -29.53
CA PRO A 1045 -58.34 7.26 -29.22
C PRO A 1045 -57.46 6.68 -30.33
N GLY A 1046 -56.34 6.03 -29.98
CA GLY A 1046 -55.37 5.50 -30.94
C GLY A 1046 -54.33 6.51 -31.46
N GLU A 1047 -54.40 7.80 -31.10
CA GLU A 1047 -53.38 8.79 -31.46
C GLU A 1047 -52.24 8.90 -30.43
N THR A 1048 -51.07 9.37 -30.89
CA THR A 1048 -49.88 9.57 -30.06
C THR A 1048 -49.62 11.05 -29.77
N THR A 1049 -49.31 11.40 -28.52
CA THR A 1049 -48.80 12.71 -28.08
C THR A 1049 -47.43 12.54 -27.45
N ASN A 1050 -46.50 13.50 -27.59
CA ASN A 1050 -45.17 13.41 -26.99
C ASN A 1050 -45.12 14.14 -25.65
N LEU A 1051 -44.75 13.44 -24.58
CA LEU A 1051 -44.39 14.00 -23.28
C LEU A 1051 -42.91 14.36 -23.26
N THR A 1052 -42.61 15.64 -23.08
CA THR A 1052 -41.25 16.15 -22.86
C THR A 1052 -41.07 16.49 -21.39
N LEU A 1053 -40.04 15.96 -20.76
CA LEU A 1053 -39.63 16.25 -19.39
C LEU A 1053 -38.26 16.90 -19.37
N VAL A 1054 -38.06 17.87 -18.48
CA VAL A 1054 -36.76 18.51 -18.29
C VAL A 1054 -36.32 18.32 -16.85
N TRP A 1055 -35.14 17.71 -16.69
CA TRP A 1055 -34.58 17.29 -15.41
C TRP A 1055 -33.31 18.04 -15.10
N LYS A 1056 -33.16 18.51 -13.87
CA LYS A 1056 -31.93 19.15 -13.37
C LYS A 1056 -31.33 18.28 -12.27
N ALA A 1057 -30.05 17.95 -12.38
CA ALA A 1057 -29.25 17.37 -11.32
C ALA A 1057 -28.88 18.48 -10.31
N GLU A 1058 -29.49 18.48 -9.13
CA GLU A 1058 -29.06 19.35 -8.02
C GLU A 1058 -27.75 18.86 -7.40
N GLU A 1059 -27.54 17.55 -7.46
CA GLU A 1059 -26.31 16.81 -7.15
C GLU A 1059 -26.16 15.69 -8.17
N THR A 1060 -24.98 15.05 -8.25
CA THR A 1060 -24.79 13.90 -9.15
C THR A 1060 -25.73 12.78 -8.68
N PRO A 1061 -26.79 12.43 -9.45
CA PRO A 1061 -27.79 11.47 -9.00
C PRO A 1061 -27.14 10.12 -8.70
N PRO A 1062 -27.53 9.43 -7.61
CA PRO A 1062 -26.88 8.19 -7.20
C PRO A 1062 -27.16 7.05 -8.18
N ALA A 1063 -28.32 6.99 -8.84
CA ALA A 1063 -28.69 5.89 -9.73
C ALA A 1063 -29.24 6.37 -11.08
N ASN A 1064 -29.49 5.41 -11.97
CA ASN A 1064 -30.43 5.63 -13.07
C ASN A 1064 -31.84 5.35 -12.59
N TYR A 1065 -32.79 6.02 -13.23
CA TYR A 1065 -34.19 5.92 -12.87
C TYR A 1065 -34.98 5.45 -14.08
N CYS A 1066 -35.98 4.61 -13.84
CA CYS A 1066 -37.06 4.41 -14.79
C CYS A 1066 -38.14 5.44 -14.48
N MET A 1067 -38.67 6.03 -15.53
CA MET A 1067 -39.79 6.94 -15.42
C MET A 1067 -41.08 6.13 -15.53
N VAL A 1068 -41.95 6.29 -14.53
CA VAL A 1068 -43.27 5.67 -14.53
C VAL A 1068 -44.29 6.72 -14.93
N VAL A 1069 -44.99 6.51 -16.04
CA VAL A 1069 -46.02 7.45 -16.52
C VAL A 1069 -47.39 6.79 -16.41
N HIS A 1070 -48.30 7.37 -15.63
CA HIS A 1070 -49.68 6.92 -15.49
C HIS A 1070 -50.62 7.95 -16.10
N VAL A 1071 -51.62 7.50 -16.86
CA VAL A 1071 -52.65 8.38 -17.41
C VAL A 1071 -53.99 8.04 -16.75
N LYS A 1072 -54.42 8.88 -15.80
CA LYS A 1072 -55.64 8.66 -15.02
C LYS A 1072 -56.84 9.31 -15.71
N GLY A 1073 -57.76 8.50 -16.22
CA GLY A 1073 -59.01 8.96 -16.83
C GLY A 1073 -60.20 8.93 -15.87
N PRO A 1074 -61.41 9.25 -16.35
CA PRO A 1074 -62.63 9.28 -15.54
C PRO A 1074 -63.03 7.91 -14.95
N LYS A 1075 -62.74 6.81 -15.67
CA LYS A 1075 -63.08 5.43 -15.29
C LYS A 1075 -61.93 4.64 -14.62
N GLY A 1076 -60.82 5.29 -14.27
CA GLY A 1076 -59.68 4.65 -13.61
C GLY A 1076 -58.30 5.01 -14.19
N PHE A 1077 -57.27 4.27 -13.77
CA PHE A 1077 -55.93 4.40 -14.36
C PHE A 1077 -55.85 3.60 -15.65
N TYR A 1078 -55.48 4.26 -16.74
CA TYR A 1078 -55.03 3.58 -17.94
C TYR A 1078 -53.50 3.50 -17.82
N VAL A 1079 -53.02 2.26 -17.70
CA VAL A 1079 -51.59 1.97 -17.61
C VAL A 1079 -50.95 2.36 -18.93
N PHE A 1080 -50.06 3.34 -18.88
CA PHE A 1080 -49.06 3.54 -19.90
C PHE A 1080 -47.85 2.66 -19.59
N ASP A 1081 -47.24 2.15 -20.65
CA ASP A 1081 -46.00 1.37 -20.70
C ASP A 1081 -45.15 1.58 -19.45
N HIS A 1082 -45.17 0.60 -18.54
CA HIS A 1082 -44.79 0.81 -17.14
C HIS A 1082 -43.33 1.24 -16.95
N HIS A 1083 -42.50 1.14 -17.98
CA HIS A 1083 -41.07 1.35 -17.89
C HIS A 1083 -40.56 1.92 -19.21
N LEU A 1084 -40.76 3.21 -19.46
CA LEU A 1084 -40.14 3.86 -20.60
C LEU A 1084 -38.63 4.00 -20.32
N PRO A 1085 -37.74 3.34 -21.10
CA PRO A 1085 -36.32 3.57 -20.95
C PRO A 1085 -36.04 5.01 -21.32
N LEU A 1086 -35.37 5.75 -20.43
CA LEU A 1086 -34.89 7.09 -20.71
C LEU A 1086 -33.96 7.02 -21.91
N LYS A 1087 -34.42 7.47 -23.09
CA LYS A 1087 -33.68 7.32 -24.35
C LYS A 1087 -32.40 8.17 -24.40
N MET A 1088 -32.21 9.11 -23.48
CA MET A 1088 -31.04 9.98 -23.46
C MET A 1088 -30.36 10.07 -22.09
N ARG A 1089 -29.21 9.39 -21.98
CA ARG A 1089 -28.21 9.43 -20.90
C ARG A 1089 -28.65 8.85 -19.55
N ALA A 1090 -27.69 8.17 -18.94
CA ALA A 1090 -27.75 7.70 -17.57
C ALA A 1090 -27.74 8.91 -16.60
N PHE A 1091 -28.80 9.09 -15.81
CA PHE A 1091 -28.93 10.20 -14.85
C PHE A 1091 -27.76 10.27 -13.86
N ASN A 1092 -27.18 9.13 -13.49
CA ASN A 1092 -26.02 9.06 -12.61
C ASN A 1092 -24.71 9.63 -13.20
N ARG A 1093 -24.71 10.03 -14.48
CA ARG A 1093 -23.58 10.70 -15.15
C ARG A 1093 -23.77 12.22 -15.24
N LEU A 1094 -24.86 12.75 -14.68
CA LEU A 1094 -25.09 14.19 -14.69
C LEU A 1094 -24.24 14.88 -13.64
N ALA A 1095 -23.51 15.90 -14.05
CA ALA A 1095 -22.82 16.78 -13.13
C ALA A 1095 -23.83 17.66 -12.36
N LYS A 1096 -23.44 18.13 -11.17
CA LYS A 1096 -24.21 19.13 -10.42
C LYS A 1096 -24.56 20.34 -11.29
N GLY A 1097 -25.84 20.69 -11.31
CA GLY A 1097 -26.44 21.76 -12.11
C GLY A 1097 -26.70 21.40 -13.58
N GLN A 1098 -26.41 20.17 -14.01
CA GLN A 1098 -26.63 19.73 -15.38
C GLN A 1098 -28.12 19.51 -15.65
N VAL A 1099 -28.57 19.94 -16.83
CA VAL A 1099 -29.96 19.75 -17.28
C VAL A 1099 -30.04 18.79 -18.46
N VAL A 1100 -31.05 17.91 -18.42
CA VAL A 1100 -31.36 16.94 -19.47
C VAL A 1100 -32.80 17.10 -19.90
N VAL A 1101 -33.04 16.94 -21.19
CA VAL A 1101 -34.37 16.96 -21.80
C VAL A 1101 -34.66 15.58 -22.33
N ASP A 1102 -35.81 15.04 -21.92
CA ASP A 1102 -36.22 13.69 -22.19
C ASP A 1102 -37.59 13.69 -22.88
N LYS A 1103 -37.79 12.81 -23.87
CA LYS A 1103 -38.95 12.84 -24.76
C LYS A 1103 -39.52 11.44 -24.96
N HIS A 1104 -40.81 11.30 -24.67
CA HIS A 1104 -41.52 10.03 -24.68
C HIS A 1104 -42.80 10.11 -25.50
N PRO A 1105 -43.01 9.23 -26.48
CA PRO A 1105 -44.30 9.10 -27.15
C PRO A 1105 -45.32 8.43 -26.21
N LEU A 1106 -46.50 9.02 -26.12
CA LEU A 1106 -47.65 8.53 -25.38
C LEU A 1106 -48.78 8.19 -26.37
N LEU A 1107 -48.97 6.90 -26.71
CA LEU A 1107 -50.08 6.37 -27.51
C LEU A 1107 -51.37 6.12 -26.70
N MET A 1108 -52.45 6.83 -26.99
CA MET A 1108 -53.73 6.57 -26.31
C MET A 1108 -54.36 5.25 -26.75
N PRO A 1109 -54.91 4.45 -25.81
CA PRO A 1109 -55.65 3.24 -26.15
C PRO A 1109 -56.79 3.52 -27.13
N LYS A 1110 -57.01 2.62 -28.09
CA LYS A 1110 -58.09 2.74 -29.08
C LYS A 1110 -59.49 2.71 -28.44
N ASN A 1111 -59.61 2.19 -27.22
CA ASN A 1111 -60.84 2.09 -26.43
C ASN A 1111 -60.91 3.12 -25.29
N ALA A 1112 -60.07 4.16 -25.30
CA ALA A 1112 -60.08 5.20 -24.27
C ALA A 1112 -61.38 6.02 -24.34
N PRO A 1113 -62.22 6.05 -23.28
CA PRO A 1113 -63.44 6.86 -23.27
C PRO A 1113 -63.15 8.36 -23.42
N GLN A 1114 -64.12 9.09 -23.97
CA GLN A 1114 -64.05 10.55 -24.03
C GLN A 1114 -63.94 11.15 -22.61
N GLY A 1115 -63.05 12.13 -22.45
CA GLY A 1115 -62.92 12.82 -21.17
C GLY A 1115 -61.54 13.44 -20.92
N THR A 1116 -61.38 14.01 -19.72
CA THR A 1116 -60.11 14.59 -19.28
C THR A 1116 -59.28 13.56 -18.53
N TYR A 1117 -58.04 13.37 -18.96
CA TYR A 1117 -57.06 12.46 -18.41
C TYR A 1117 -55.92 13.22 -17.76
N GLN A 1118 -55.48 12.82 -16.56
CA GLN A 1118 -54.29 13.35 -15.89
C GLN A 1118 -53.06 12.49 -16.19
N VAL A 1119 -52.01 13.10 -16.73
CA VAL A 1119 -50.70 12.46 -16.91
C VAL A 1119 -49.89 12.66 -15.63
N ARG A 1120 -49.53 11.56 -14.97
CA ARG A 1120 -48.74 11.50 -13.73
C ARG A 1120 -47.39 10.86 -14.03
N VAL A 1121 -46.32 11.41 -13.48
CA VAL A 1121 -44.94 11.00 -13.71
C VAL A 1121 -44.30 10.73 -12.35
N GLY A 1122 -43.88 9.50 -12.12
CA GLY A 1122 -43.06 9.10 -10.98
C GLY A 1122 -41.65 8.72 -11.42
N LEU A 1123 -40.71 8.79 -10.47
CA LEU A 1123 -39.39 8.20 -10.64
C LEU A 1123 -39.29 6.94 -9.80
N MET A 1124 -38.72 5.91 -10.41
CA MET A 1124 -38.37 4.67 -9.77
C MET A 1124 -36.91 4.36 -10.07
N ARG A 1125 -36.17 3.74 -9.15
CA ARG A 1125 -34.79 3.31 -9.42
C ARG A 1125 -34.79 2.19 -10.48
N GLN A 1126 -33.91 2.29 -11.49
CA GLN A 1126 -33.72 1.26 -12.52
C GLN A 1126 -33.15 -0.02 -11.85
N GLY A 1127 -33.85 -1.16 -11.99
CA GLY A 1127 -33.51 -2.44 -11.34
C GLY A 1127 -34.51 -2.95 -10.28
N ALA A 1128 -35.54 -2.17 -9.94
CA ALA A 1128 -36.66 -2.65 -9.11
C ALA A 1128 -37.62 -3.60 -9.87
N GLU A 1129 -37.51 -3.66 -11.19
CA GLU A 1129 -38.43 -4.37 -12.10
C GLU A 1129 -38.32 -5.90 -12.05
N GLU A 1130 -37.18 -6.45 -11.62
CA GLU A 1130 -36.95 -7.91 -11.63
C GLU A 1130 -37.53 -8.65 -10.42
N ARG A 1131 -38.03 -7.96 -9.39
CA ARG A 1131 -38.71 -8.61 -8.25
C ARG A 1131 -40.18 -8.83 -8.53
N ARG A 1132 -40.47 -9.67 -9.52
CA ARG A 1132 -41.84 -10.08 -9.88
C ARG A 1132 -42.36 -11.28 -9.08
N ILE A 1133 -42.09 -11.39 -7.78
CA ILE A 1133 -42.79 -12.34 -6.91
C ILE A 1133 -43.00 -11.72 -5.52
N LYS A 1134 -44.28 -11.47 -5.19
CA LYS A 1134 -44.89 -11.00 -3.92
C LYS A 1134 -44.95 -9.48 -3.63
N LEU A 1135 -46.15 -8.92 -3.84
CA LEU A 1135 -46.92 -8.01 -2.95
C LEU A 1135 -46.13 -7.18 -1.92
N VAL A 1136 -45.23 -6.31 -2.37
CA VAL A 1136 -44.75 -5.14 -1.60
C VAL A 1136 -45.05 -3.90 -2.44
N PRO A 1137 -45.69 -2.85 -1.91
CA PRO A 1137 -45.97 -1.64 -2.68
C PRO A 1137 -44.65 -1.01 -3.14
N GLU A 1138 -44.52 -0.76 -4.45
CA GLU A 1138 -43.35 -0.18 -5.10
C GLU A 1138 -42.94 1.14 -4.42
N LYS A 1139 -41.74 1.21 -3.81
CA LYS A 1139 -41.25 2.46 -3.23
C LYS A 1139 -40.69 3.36 -4.34
N ARG A 1140 -41.56 4.20 -4.90
CA ARG A 1140 -41.23 5.32 -5.79
C ARG A 1140 -40.52 6.43 -5.02
N LEU A 1141 -39.73 7.25 -5.71
CA LEU A 1141 -39.05 8.38 -5.08
C LEU A 1141 -40.06 9.42 -4.64
N GLU A 1142 -39.94 9.85 -3.39
CA GLU A 1142 -40.77 10.92 -2.85
C GLU A 1142 -40.30 12.29 -3.35
N ILE A 1143 -41.26 13.18 -3.56
CA ILE A 1143 -41.00 14.59 -3.85
C ILE A 1143 -40.82 15.31 -2.51
N MET A 1144 -39.59 15.75 -2.25
CA MET A 1144 -39.19 16.43 -1.02
C MET A 1144 -39.60 17.89 -0.98
N GLU A 1145 -39.54 18.57 -2.13
CA GLU A 1145 -39.81 20.01 -2.24
C GLU A 1145 -40.54 20.31 -3.55
N GLY A 1146 -41.53 21.22 -3.51
CA GLY A 1146 -42.22 21.71 -4.71
C GLY A 1146 -43.57 21.05 -5.01
N ALA A 1147 -43.99 21.06 -6.27
CA ALA A 1147 -45.34 20.63 -6.62
C ALA A 1147 -45.52 19.11 -6.47
N GLY A 1148 -46.42 18.68 -5.58
CA GLY A 1148 -46.57 17.27 -5.21
C GLY A 1148 -45.65 16.84 -4.06
N GLN A 1149 -45.13 17.78 -3.26
CA GLN A 1149 -44.45 17.47 -2.00
C GLN A 1149 -45.26 16.47 -1.15
N GLY A 1150 -44.57 15.46 -0.61
CA GLY A 1150 -45.19 14.36 0.14
C GLY A 1150 -45.84 13.28 -0.72
N LYS A 1151 -45.66 13.33 -2.06
CA LYS A 1151 -46.17 12.33 -3.01
C LYS A 1151 -45.03 11.69 -3.79
N ASP A 1152 -45.34 10.55 -4.36
CA ASP A 1152 -44.47 9.72 -5.20
C ASP A 1152 -44.62 9.98 -6.72
N TYR A 1153 -45.48 10.93 -7.10
CA TYR A 1153 -45.71 11.32 -8.49
C TYR A 1153 -45.93 12.82 -8.65
N PHE A 1154 -45.51 13.33 -9.80
CA PHE A 1154 -45.75 14.66 -10.31
C PHE A 1154 -46.86 14.65 -11.37
N VAL A 1155 -47.83 15.57 -11.31
CA VAL A 1155 -48.84 15.71 -12.38
C VAL A 1155 -48.28 16.54 -13.52
N ALA A 1156 -47.87 15.89 -14.62
CA ALA A 1156 -47.22 16.50 -15.76
C ALA A 1156 -48.15 17.31 -16.67
N GLY A 1157 -49.46 17.05 -16.64
CA GLY A 1157 -50.47 17.80 -17.40
C GLY A 1157 -51.78 17.03 -17.56
N SER A 1158 -52.74 17.63 -18.26
CA SER A 1158 -54.00 16.98 -18.63
C SER A 1158 -54.15 16.85 -20.14
N LEU A 1159 -54.72 15.72 -20.58
CA LEU A 1159 -55.07 15.40 -21.95
C LEU A 1159 -56.60 15.32 -22.07
N GLU A 1160 -57.17 15.90 -23.11
CA GLU A 1160 -58.58 15.80 -23.44
C GLU A 1160 -58.70 14.83 -24.62
N VAL A 1161 -59.38 13.70 -24.37
CA VAL A 1161 -59.67 12.72 -25.42
C VAL A 1161 -60.98 13.11 -26.07
N ALA A 1162 -60.92 13.53 -27.33
CA ALA A 1162 -62.06 13.83 -28.18
C ALA A 1162 -62.73 12.53 -28.66
N PRO A 1163 -64.02 12.55 -29.02
CA PRO A 1163 -64.73 11.37 -29.52
C PRO A 1163 -64.08 10.73 -30.75
#